data_AF-A0AB73IPR6-F1
#
_entry.id   AF-A0AB73IPR6-F1
#
_cell.length_a   1.000
_cell.length_b   1.000
_cell.length_c   1.000
_cell.angle_alpha   90.00
_cell.angle_beta   90.00
_cell.angle_gamma   90.00
#
_symmetry.space_group_name_H-M   'P 1'
#
loop_
_entity.id
_entity.type
_entity.pdbx_description
1 polymer ?
#
loop_
_entity_poly.entity_id
_entity_poly.type
_entity_poly.pdbx_seq_one_letter_code
_entity_poly.pdbx_strand_id
1 'polypeptide(L)'
;MSPNTLSMRAPHCALRLSAVSVIVSLLGLSCAAPVVAADVLPQGGAYVSGSGSIATSGDMLTVTQPGSTRGVIDWNRFSIGRNNTVNINNGNGATLNRVTGGTPSMILGKLNATGSVYLINPQGVLVGPQGVVTTGGRFVASTLDTDNASFMAGGPLTFSGQSTQRVVNLGNIGSTNGDVLLIAASEVDNYGNISAPNGTAEIAVGNKVLLQDSSSSQQMFVQTASGGAIVNTGAIEAAQVNLQAVDGNIYALAGNADVLRATGTAVRDGHVWLVAGPKGQVILAGNIAAKNADGKGGTVDMDTGLFTFWGDFAKVVAGQWNVTLPAYTFDNGASRSFTRSLNDGTSISMTTTGANGQSGDLIADQSIQWTGGASLALNAAHSLTVSPGVTLSNQGSGALTLRADAASVNNGGSITNNGTIDWSQSTGTVSALYDMNGSYSPGTVLSNSAWVAPDYSGLVTQITDYKLVNTVQDLQNIGSDMSGNYALGHDIDATGYAFKTLGFASKVQFSGQFDGMWHSVSHIKPDTDAVFSDIAANGVVRDVNILDALSGTYAPSYKPDGILAMSNYGLIVNTFTSGYVSGYSNASGATIGGLVGTNYGMIARSGSNATVYADSGGGGLVFDNEGTITQSYATGIVAANESRGSSGGLIHHGNGTVTESFASGKVSAFNLVTVGGVCEYCSGLGSDVYWNKETTGQAQSGGNLPASNGLTTAQMSDPKSFVGWSFGSDGAWAMPAGATHPMLRWQVEH
;
A
#
# COMPACT_ATOMS: atom_id res chain seq x y z
N MET A 1 56.65 -3.72 -32.81
CA MET A 1 55.98 -4.97 -32.40
C MET A 1 55.81 -4.90 -30.88
N SER A 2 54.56 -4.94 -30.46
CA SER A 2 53.93 -4.96 -29.12
C SER A 2 54.78 -4.80 -27.85
N PRO A 3 54.39 -3.87 -26.95
CA PRO A 3 54.56 -4.03 -25.51
C PRO A 3 53.23 -4.50 -24.88
N ASN A 4 53.28 -5.66 -24.21
CA ASN A 4 52.15 -6.24 -23.49
C ASN A 4 51.85 -5.46 -22.21
N THR A 5 50.58 -5.08 -22.07
CA THR A 5 49.93 -4.44 -20.93
C THR A 5 49.78 -5.40 -19.75
N LEU A 6 50.28 -4.98 -18.58
CA LEU A 6 49.97 -5.56 -17.29
C LEU A 6 48.53 -5.21 -16.88
N SER A 7 47.65 -6.21 -16.85
CA SER A 7 46.32 -6.13 -16.22
C SER A 7 46.47 -6.60 -14.76
N MET A 8 46.28 -5.67 -13.82
CA MET A 8 46.05 -5.99 -12.41
C MET A 8 44.66 -6.63 -12.28
N ARG A 9 44.61 -7.95 -12.12
CA ARG A 9 43.42 -8.66 -11.66
C ARG A 9 43.31 -8.50 -10.14
N ALA A 10 42.22 -7.88 -9.68
CA ALA A 10 41.79 -7.95 -8.29
C ALA A 10 41.42 -9.41 -7.94
N PRO A 11 41.70 -9.88 -6.71
CA PRO A 11 41.40 -11.25 -6.32
C PRO A 11 39.89 -11.38 -6.10
N HIS A 12 39.23 -12.17 -6.95
CA HIS A 12 37.90 -12.71 -6.64
C HIS A 12 38.05 -13.63 -5.44
N CYS A 13 37.80 -13.11 -4.24
CA CYS A 13 37.56 -13.91 -3.06
C CYS A 13 36.17 -14.54 -3.24
N ALA A 14 36.13 -15.68 -3.93
CA ALA A 14 34.95 -16.53 -3.96
C ALA A 14 34.71 -17.05 -2.54
N LEU A 15 33.85 -16.36 -1.78
CA LEU A 15 33.20 -16.96 -0.63
C LEU A 15 32.44 -18.18 -1.16
N ARG A 16 33.01 -19.36 -0.93
CA ARG A 16 32.31 -20.62 -1.10
C ARG A 16 31.06 -20.54 -0.21
N LEU A 17 29.89 -20.37 -0.82
CA LEU A 17 28.62 -20.64 -0.15
C LEU A 17 28.70 -22.06 0.40
N SER A 18 28.86 -22.19 1.71
CA SER A 18 28.67 -23.45 2.39
C SER A 18 27.23 -23.86 2.14
N ALA A 19 27.04 -24.95 1.40
CA ALA A 19 25.76 -25.62 1.30
C ALA A 19 25.27 -25.90 2.72
N VAL A 20 24.28 -25.14 3.19
CA VAL A 20 23.56 -25.43 4.41
C VAL A 20 22.75 -26.68 4.10
N SER A 21 23.32 -27.84 4.41
CA SER A 21 22.59 -29.10 4.41
C SER A 21 21.44 -28.97 5.40
N VAL A 22 20.23 -28.74 4.90
CA VAL A 22 18.99 -28.97 5.63
C VAL A 22 18.93 -30.48 5.86
N ILE A 23 19.51 -30.93 6.96
CA ILE A 23 19.24 -32.25 7.50
C ILE A 23 17.79 -32.18 7.96
N VAL A 24 16.88 -32.71 7.14
CA VAL A 24 15.56 -33.14 7.59
C VAL A 24 15.82 -34.26 8.59
N SER A 25 16.03 -33.87 9.85
CA SER A 25 16.29 -34.80 10.94
C SER A 25 14.99 -35.51 11.30
N LEU A 26 14.58 -36.48 10.49
CA LEU A 26 13.61 -37.51 10.86
C LEU A 26 14.11 -38.41 12.03
N LEU A 27 15.29 -38.12 12.59
CA LEU A 27 16.01 -38.93 13.57
C LEU A 27 15.86 -38.46 15.03
N GLY A 28 14.97 -37.51 15.32
CA GLY A 28 14.67 -37.04 16.69
C GLY A 28 13.61 -37.83 17.45
N LEU A 29 12.80 -38.67 16.79
CA LEU A 29 11.98 -39.67 17.48
C LEU A 29 12.73 -40.98 17.54
N SER A 30 13.67 -41.10 18.48
CA SER A 30 13.90 -42.39 19.13
C SER A 30 12.65 -42.71 19.97
N CYS A 31 11.57 -43.07 19.27
CA CYS A 31 10.48 -43.86 19.82
C CYS A 31 11.07 -45.21 20.20
N ALA A 32 11.63 -45.31 21.41
CA ALA A 32 11.15 -46.40 22.25
C ALA A 32 9.66 -46.13 22.43
N ALA A 33 8.84 -46.61 21.49
CA ALA A 33 7.40 -46.54 21.64
C ALA A 33 7.08 -47.38 22.88
N PRO A 34 6.67 -46.80 24.03
CA PRO A 34 5.80 -47.59 24.87
C PRO A 34 4.62 -47.94 23.96
N VAL A 35 4.19 -49.20 24.01
CA VAL A 35 2.93 -49.62 23.44
C VAL A 35 1.85 -48.75 24.09
N VAL A 36 1.55 -47.59 23.48
CA VAL A 36 0.46 -46.73 23.92
C VAL A 36 -0.79 -47.43 23.44
N ALA A 37 -1.52 -48.00 24.40
CA ALA A 37 -2.74 -48.75 24.20
C ALA A 37 -3.68 -48.04 23.20
N ALA A 38 -4.28 -48.81 22.30
CA ALA A 38 -5.20 -48.34 21.27
C ALA A 38 -6.46 -47.64 21.85
N ASP A 39 -6.72 -47.81 23.16
CA ASP A 39 -7.93 -47.38 23.87
C ASP A 39 -7.60 -46.32 24.96
N VAL A 40 -7.12 -45.15 24.55
CA VAL A 40 -6.77 -44.03 25.45
C VAL A 40 -7.77 -42.88 25.31
N LEU A 41 -8.47 -42.55 26.39
CA LEU A 41 -9.23 -41.28 26.54
C LEU A 41 -8.47 -40.31 27.47
N PRO A 42 -8.82 -39.01 27.47
CA PRO A 42 -8.35 -38.05 28.48
C PRO A 42 -8.67 -38.52 29.91
N GLN A 43 -7.80 -38.19 30.87
CA GLN A 43 -7.94 -38.63 32.28
C GLN A 43 -7.61 -37.52 33.28
N GLY A 44 -8.28 -37.58 34.43
CA GLY A 44 -8.08 -36.64 35.54
C GLY A 44 -8.59 -35.23 35.27
N GLY A 45 -9.63 -35.10 34.42
CA GLY A 45 -10.23 -33.80 34.09
C GLY A 45 -11.02 -33.22 35.26
N ALA A 46 -10.77 -31.97 35.60
CA ALA A 46 -11.53 -31.21 36.59
C ALA A 46 -11.69 -29.74 36.15
N TYR A 47 -12.91 -29.21 36.27
CA TYR A 47 -13.14 -27.77 36.07
C TYR A 47 -12.45 -26.97 37.17
N VAL A 48 -11.57 -26.05 36.78
CA VAL A 48 -10.90 -25.09 37.68
C VAL A 48 -11.43 -23.66 37.52
N SER A 49 -12.18 -23.40 36.45
CA SER A 49 -12.97 -22.17 36.27
C SER A 49 -14.17 -22.46 35.36
N GLY A 50 -15.29 -21.78 35.59
CA GLY A 50 -16.57 -22.12 34.94
C GLY A 50 -17.21 -23.38 35.55
N SER A 51 -18.17 -23.97 34.84
CA SER A 51 -18.85 -25.19 35.30
C SER A 51 -19.25 -26.09 34.13
N GLY A 52 -19.44 -27.37 34.40
CA GLY A 52 -19.85 -28.37 33.42
C GLY A 52 -19.70 -29.79 33.98
N SER A 53 -19.92 -30.78 33.12
CA SER A 53 -19.78 -32.21 33.47
C SER A 53 -18.89 -32.93 32.47
N ILE A 54 -18.12 -33.90 32.96
CA ILE A 54 -17.27 -34.79 32.16
C ILE A 54 -17.79 -36.21 32.36
N ALA A 55 -18.19 -36.88 31.29
CA ALA A 55 -18.71 -38.24 31.33
C ALA A 55 -18.03 -39.12 30.28
N THR A 56 -17.73 -40.37 30.63
CA THR A 56 -17.15 -41.36 29.73
C THR A 56 -18.13 -42.52 29.54
N SER A 57 -18.34 -42.92 28.29
CA SER A 57 -19.19 -44.07 27.92
C SER A 57 -18.52 -44.85 26.79
N GLY A 58 -17.97 -46.01 27.12
CA GLY A 58 -17.16 -46.81 26.19
C GLY A 58 -15.98 -46.00 25.64
N ASP A 59 -15.87 -45.94 24.32
CA ASP A 59 -14.79 -45.27 23.58
C ASP A 59 -15.02 -43.75 23.42
N MET A 60 -16.02 -43.19 24.09
CA MET A 60 -16.40 -41.78 24.00
C MET A 60 -16.29 -41.06 25.35
N LEU A 61 -15.63 -39.89 25.34
CA LEU A 61 -15.70 -38.91 26.43
C LEU A 61 -16.51 -37.70 25.97
N THR A 62 -17.46 -37.26 26.80
CA THR A 62 -18.28 -36.09 26.55
C THR A 62 -18.08 -35.05 27.65
N VAL A 63 -17.67 -33.85 27.26
CA VAL A 63 -17.68 -32.65 28.10
C VAL A 63 -18.95 -31.87 27.77
N THR A 64 -19.78 -31.56 28.77
CA THR A 64 -20.96 -30.71 28.60
C THR A 64 -20.78 -29.44 29.40
N GLN A 65 -20.73 -28.30 28.70
CA GLN A 65 -20.57 -26.97 29.26
C GLN A 65 -21.85 -26.16 28.99
N PRO A 66 -22.63 -25.83 30.03
CA PRO A 66 -23.92 -25.18 29.86
C PRO A 66 -23.79 -23.71 29.43
N GLY A 67 -24.81 -23.22 28.73
CA GLY A 67 -25.07 -21.79 28.52
C GLY A 67 -24.13 -21.05 27.57
N SER A 68 -23.38 -21.74 26.70
CA SER A 68 -22.36 -21.10 25.83
C SER A 68 -21.34 -20.25 26.61
N THR A 69 -20.98 -20.71 27.81
CA THR A 69 -20.05 -20.02 28.71
C THR A 69 -18.58 -20.28 28.33
N ARG A 70 -17.65 -19.71 29.09
CA ARG A 70 -16.24 -20.10 29.09
C ARG A 70 -15.94 -21.04 30.25
N GLY A 71 -15.04 -22.00 30.05
CA GLY A 71 -14.63 -22.94 31.08
C GLY A 71 -13.19 -23.39 30.92
N VAL A 72 -12.53 -23.65 32.05
CA VAL A 72 -11.16 -24.14 32.12
C VAL A 72 -11.17 -25.49 32.83
N ILE A 73 -10.61 -26.51 32.17
CA ILE A 73 -10.48 -27.87 32.67
C ILE A 73 -8.99 -28.22 32.71
N ASP A 74 -8.50 -28.54 33.90
CA ASP A 74 -7.17 -29.11 34.05
C ASP A 74 -7.24 -30.64 33.93
N TRP A 75 -6.27 -31.22 33.24
CA TRP A 75 -6.17 -32.64 32.94
C TRP A 75 -4.79 -33.18 33.34
N ASN A 76 -4.72 -34.36 33.95
CA ASN A 76 -3.44 -35.06 34.10
C ASN A 76 -2.90 -35.50 32.73
N ARG A 77 -3.79 -35.95 31.83
CA ARG A 77 -3.46 -36.24 30.43
C ARG A 77 -4.63 -35.98 29.51
N PHE A 78 -4.35 -35.52 28.30
CA PHE A 78 -5.34 -35.34 27.25
C PHE A 78 -4.84 -35.97 25.95
N SER A 79 -5.22 -37.23 25.72
CA SER A 79 -4.90 -38.00 24.51
C SER A 79 -6.12 -38.79 24.06
N ILE A 80 -6.28 -38.98 22.75
CA ILE A 80 -7.42 -39.63 22.11
C ILE A 80 -6.88 -40.74 21.21
N GLY A 81 -7.09 -42.00 21.61
CA GLY A 81 -6.75 -43.18 20.82
C GLY A 81 -7.52 -43.25 19.50
N ARG A 82 -7.03 -44.08 18.57
CA ARG A 82 -7.51 -44.12 17.17
C ARG A 82 -9.02 -44.38 17.05
N ASN A 83 -9.57 -45.23 17.91
CA ASN A 83 -10.99 -45.58 17.89
C ASN A 83 -11.84 -44.71 18.82
N ASN A 84 -11.23 -43.76 19.51
CA ASN A 84 -11.88 -42.97 20.55
C ASN A 84 -12.36 -41.62 20.03
N THR A 85 -13.38 -41.09 20.70
CA THR A 85 -13.96 -39.77 20.40
C THR A 85 -14.08 -38.93 21.66
N VAL A 86 -13.68 -37.66 21.57
CA VAL A 86 -14.01 -36.63 22.56
C VAL A 86 -15.00 -35.66 21.95
N ASN A 87 -16.14 -35.47 22.60
CA ASN A 87 -17.13 -34.45 22.24
C ASN A 87 -17.18 -33.36 23.30
N ILE A 88 -16.98 -32.11 22.92
CA ILE A 88 -17.11 -30.93 23.79
C ILE A 88 -18.35 -30.13 23.36
N ASN A 89 -19.43 -30.31 24.12
CA ASN A 89 -20.69 -29.62 23.91
C ASN A 89 -20.69 -28.32 24.71
N ASN A 90 -20.14 -27.25 24.12
CA ASN A 90 -19.98 -25.94 24.75
C ASN A 90 -20.77 -24.80 24.06
N GLY A 91 -21.76 -25.13 23.22
CA GLY A 91 -22.53 -24.14 22.45
C GLY A 91 -21.61 -23.29 21.58
N ASN A 92 -21.80 -21.96 21.62
CA ASN A 92 -20.89 -20.99 21.00
C ASN A 92 -19.77 -20.53 21.98
N GLY A 93 -19.67 -21.17 23.14
CA GLY A 93 -18.70 -20.85 24.19
C GLY A 93 -17.29 -21.34 23.89
N ALA A 94 -16.41 -21.26 24.88
CA ALA A 94 -15.02 -21.69 24.76
C ALA A 94 -14.60 -22.60 25.93
N THR A 95 -13.85 -23.65 25.65
CA THR A 95 -13.33 -24.56 26.68
C THR A 95 -11.81 -24.67 26.55
N LEU A 96 -11.09 -24.26 27.60
CA LEU A 96 -9.65 -24.42 27.73
C LEU A 96 -9.33 -25.72 28.47
N ASN A 97 -8.62 -26.62 27.80
CA ASN A 97 -8.15 -27.90 28.32
C ASN A 97 -6.64 -27.77 28.54
N ARG A 98 -6.22 -27.69 29.80
CA ARG A 98 -4.81 -27.57 30.18
C ARG A 98 -4.30 -28.89 30.70
N VAL A 99 -3.22 -29.40 30.12
CA VAL A 99 -2.54 -30.60 30.60
C VAL A 99 -1.49 -30.21 31.62
N THR A 100 -1.61 -30.72 32.85
CA THR A 100 -0.70 -30.46 33.97
C THR A 100 0.23 -31.64 34.26
N GLY A 101 -0.02 -32.80 33.65
CA GLY A 101 0.86 -33.98 33.76
C GLY A 101 2.03 -33.97 32.77
N GLY A 102 2.89 -34.98 32.88
CA GLY A 102 4.16 -35.07 32.14
C GLY A 102 4.11 -35.78 30.79
N THR A 103 2.95 -35.90 30.14
CA THR A 103 2.82 -36.62 28.84
C THR A 103 2.29 -35.73 27.72
N PRO A 104 2.79 -35.88 26.48
CA PRO A 104 2.30 -35.14 25.32
C PRO A 104 0.86 -35.53 24.97
N SER A 105 0.14 -34.60 24.35
CA SER A 105 -1.21 -34.84 23.84
C SER A 105 -1.16 -35.51 22.48
N MET A 106 -1.64 -36.76 22.42
CA MET A 106 -1.69 -37.56 21.20
C MET A 106 -3.14 -37.67 20.72
N ILE A 107 -3.50 -36.94 19.67
CA ILE A 107 -4.83 -36.95 19.05
C ILE A 107 -4.80 -37.86 17.83
N LEU A 108 -5.08 -39.14 18.05
CA LEU A 108 -5.10 -40.19 17.01
C LEU A 108 -6.52 -40.53 16.54
N GLY A 109 -7.54 -40.21 17.35
CA GLY A 109 -8.97 -40.36 17.06
C GLY A 109 -9.66 -39.02 16.76
N LYS A 110 -10.89 -38.83 17.25
CA LYS A 110 -11.73 -37.66 16.94
C LYS A 110 -11.88 -36.71 18.12
N LEU A 111 -11.68 -35.41 17.90
CA LEU A 111 -12.02 -34.33 18.82
C LEU A 111 -13.05 -33.42 18.15
N ASN A 112 -14.28 -33.45 18.64
CA ASN A 112 -15.38 -32.62 18.13
C ASN A 112 -15.78 -31.59 19.18
N ALA A 113 -16.12 -30.36 18.75
CA ALA A 113 -16.74 -29.37 19.61
C ALA A 113 -17.74 -28.49 18.88
N THR A 114 -18.78 -28.07 19.59
CA THR A 114 -19.77 -27.14 19.04
C THR A 114 -19.26 -25.70 18.95
N GLY A 115 -18.37 -25.31 19.87
CA GLY A 115 -17.79 -23.96 19.98
C GLY A 115 -16.26 -24.03 19.93
N SER A 116 -15.59 -23.17 20.72
CA SER A 116 -14.14 -23.05 20.70
C SER A 116 -13.45 -24.02 21.68
N VAL A 117 -12.30 -24.55 21.29
CA VAL A 117 -11.47 -25.46 22.11
C VAL A 117 -10.03 -24.98 22.12
N TYR A 118 -9.48 -24.83 23.32
CA TYR A 118 -8.06 -24.57 23.53
C TYR A 118 -7.46 -25.82 24.17
N LEU A 119 -6.40 -26.37 23.59
CA LEU A 119 -5.63 -27.49 24.12
C LEU A 119 -4.21 -27.00 24.41
N ILE A 120 -3.92 -26.80 25.68
CA ILE A 120 -2.63 -26.31 26.18
C ILE A 120 -1.88 -27.49 26.78
N ASN A 121 -0.73 -27.83 26.21
CA ASN A 121 0.15 -28.87 26.73
C ASN A 121 1.63 -28.51 26.52
N PRO A 122 2.33 -28.07 27.58
CA PRO A 122 3.77 -27.79 27.52
C PRO A 122 4.65 -29.00 27.14
N GLN A 123 4.11 -30.22 27.21
CA GLN A 123 4.81 -31.44 26.80
C GLN A 123 4.70 -31.73 25.29
N GLY A 124 3.93 -30.93 24.55
CA GLY A 124 3.72 -31.07 23.11
C GLY A 124 2.32 -31.57 22.74
N VAL A 125 1.93 -31.28 21.50
CA VAL A 125 0.64 -31.68 20.92
C VAL A 125 0.89 -32.31 19.55
N LEU A 126 0.39 -33.52 19.33
CA LEU A 126 0.42 -34.23 18.05
C LEU A 126 -1.01 -34.57 17.61
N VAL A 127 -1.39 -34.13 16.41
CA VAL A 127 -2.53 -34.69 15.67
C VAL A 127 -1.98 -35.73 14.70
N GLY A 128 -2.29 -37.01 14.92
CA GLY A 128 -1.76 -38.10 14.10
C GLY A 128 -2.42 -38.19 12.72
N PRO A 129 -1.92 -39.05 11.80
CA PRO A 129 -2.44 -39.13 10.42
C PRO A 129 -3.93 -39.48 10.28
N GLN A 130 -4.52 -40.14 11.28
CA GLN A 130 -5.95 -40.44 11.36
C GLN A 130 -6.71 -39.52 12.33
N GLY A 131 -5.98 -38.63 13.01
CA GLY A 131 -6.54 -37.67 13.94
C GLY A 131 -7.39 -36.64 13.21
N VAL A 132 -8.58 -36.39 13.75
CA VAL A 132 -9.50 -35.38 13.22
C VAL A 132 -9.94 -34.46 14.35
N VAL A 133 -9.70 -33.17 14.18
CA VAL A 133 -10.19 -32.11 15.06
C VAL A 133 -11.24 -31.31 14.28
N THR A 134 -12.44 -31.15 14.83
CA THR A 134 -13.52 -30.38 14.22
C THR A 134 -14.20 -29.52 15.27
N THR A 135 -14.19 -28.21 15.06
CA THR A 135 -14.76 -27.23 15.99
C THR A 135 -15.74 -26.30 15.26
N GLY A 136 -16.82 -25.91 15.94
CA GLY A 136 -17.71 -24.87 15.40
C GLY A 136 -17.19 -23.45 15.63
N GLY A 137 -16.41 -23.24 16.70
CA GLY A 137 -15.66 -22.02 17.00
C GLY A 137 -14.16 -22.20 16.76
N ARG A 138 -13.31 -21.46 17.49
CA ARG A 138 -11.84 -21.50 17.32
C ARG A 138 -11.23 -22.78 17.89
N PHE A 139 -10.27 -23.38 17.20
CA PHE A 139 -9.36 -24.39 17.77
C PHE A 139 -7.99 -23.76 18.04
N VAL A 140 -7.45 -23.94 19.24
CA VAL A 140 -6.08 -23.55 19.61
C VAL A 140 -5.33 -24.76 20.16
N ALA A 141 -4.19 -25.10 19.57
CA ALA A 141 -3.23 -26.03 20.15
C ALA A 141 -1.97 -25.26 20.54
N SER A 142 -1.55 -25.33 21.81
CA SER A 142 -0.40 -24.58 22.28
C SER A 142 0.52 -25.37 23.22
N THR A 143 1.83 -25.18 23.09
CA THR A 143 2.81 -25.57 24.12
C THR A 143 3.10 -24.44 25.12
N LEU A 144 2.58 -23.25 24.88
CA LEU A 144 2.62 -22.11 25.79
C LEU A 144 1.34 -22.05 26.62
N ASP A 145 1.42 -21.48 27.81
CA ASP A 145 0.26 -21.34 28.69
C ASP A 145 -0.34 -19.93 28.63
N THR A 146 -1.61 -19.81 29.01
CA THR A 146 -2.31 -18.53 29.15
C THR A 146 -3.08 -18.48 30.47
N ASP A 147 -3.27 -17.28 31.00
CA ASP A 147 -3.92 -17.06 32.29
C ASP A 147 -5.43 -17.36 32.25
N ASN A 148 -5.93 -17.97 33.34
CA ASN A 148 -7.34 -18.33 33.47
C ASN A 148 -8.26 -17.11 33.52
N ALA A 149 -7.89 -16.07 34.27
CA ALA A 149 -8.75 -14.89 34.41
C ALA A 149 -8.90 -14.17 33.07
N SER A 150 -7.81 -14.04 32.32
CA SER A 150 -7.79 -13.48 30.97
C SER A 150 -8.64 -14.30 30.00
N PHE A 151 -8.50 -15.63 30.02
CA PHE A 151 -9.33 -16.54 29.22
C PHE A 151 -10.82 -16.38 29.54
N MET A 152 -11.18 -16.33 30.83
CA MET A 152 -12.56 -16.22 31.28
C MET A 152 -13.16 -14.85 30.96
N ALA A 153 -12.36 -13.78 30.93
CA ALA A 153 -12.80 -12.44 30.53
C ALA A 153 -13.12 -12.35 29.03
N GLY A 154 -12.51 -13.21 28.19
CA GLY A 154 -12.79 -13.28 26.76
C GLY A 154 -12.21 -12.15 25.91
N GLY A 155 -11.24 -11.41 26.45
CA GLY A 155 -10.47 -10.41 25.73
C GLY A 155 -9.17 -10.98 25.13
N PRO A 156 -8.17 -10.11 24.83
CA PRO A 156 -6.87 -10.55 24.33
C PRO A 156 -6.19 -11.57 25.24
N LEU A 157 -5.51 -12.54 24.63
CA LEU A 157 -4.79 -13.60 25.35
C LEU A 157 -3.31 -13.51 25.09
N THR A 158 -2.52 -13.53 26.15
CA THR A 158 -1.07 -13.73 26.05
C THR A 158 -0.77 -15.20 26.34
N PHE A 159 -0.16 -15.86 25.36
CA PHE A 159 0.44 -17.17 25.51
C PHE A 159 1.91 -16.99 25.83
N SER A 160 2.41 -17.66 26.88
CA SER A 160 3.82 -17.59 27.25
C SER A 160 4.30 -18.87 27.91
N GLY A 161 5.59 -19.15 27.78
CA GLY A 161 6.19 -20.37 28.30
C GLY A 161 7.60 -20.58 27.77
N GLN A 162 8.28 -21.60 28.29
CA GLN A 162 9.64 -21.97 27.90
C GLN A 162 9.67 -23.44 27.42
N SER A 163 8.55 -23.95 26.89
CA SER A 163 8.48 -25.31 26.38
C SER A 163 9.46 -25.48 25.22
N THR A 164 10.21 -26.59 25.21
CA THR A 164 11.05 -26.99 24.07
C THR A 164 10.32 -27.93 23.11
N GLN A 165 9.04 -28.20 23.38
CA GLN A 165 8.22 -29.16 22.65
C GLN A 165 7.45 -28.50 21.52
N ARG A 166 6.95 -29.34 20.61
CA ARG A 166 6.36 -28.92 19.34
C ARG A 166 4.84 -29.07 19.33
N VAL A 167 4.21 -28.36 18.41
CA VAL A 167 2.88 -28.70 17.89
C VAL A 167 3.06 -29.32 16.51
N VAL A 168 2.57 -30.54 16.31
CA VAL A 168 2.70 -31.28 15.05
C VAL A 168 1.32 -31.70 14.55
N ASN A 169 1.00 -31.34 13.32
CA ASN A 169 -0.20 -31.81 12.62
C ASN A 169 0.18 -32.75 11.46
N LEU A 170 -0.20 -34.01 11.57
CA LEU A 170 -0.16 -35.01 10.50
C LEU A 170 -1.56 -35.35 9.97
N GLY A 171 -2.62 -34.88 10.64
CA GLY A 171 -4.01 -35.24 10.40
C GLY A 171 -4.83 -34.10 9.82
N ASN A 172 -6.09 -34.00 10.23
CA ASN A 172 -7.02 -32.97 9.76
C ASN A 172 -7.50 -32.10 10.92
N ILE A 173 -7.29 -30.79 10.82
CA ILE A 173 -7.77 -29.81 11.78
C ILE A 173 -8.72 -28.84 11.06
N GLY A 174 -9.95 -28.74 11.57
CA GLY A 174 -11.00 -27.92 10.97
C GLY A 174 -11.74 -27.03 11.97
N SER A 175 -12.02 -25.80 11.56
CA SER A 175 -13.01 -24.93 12.19
C SER A 175 -14.05 -24.49 11.16
N THR A 176 -15.35 -24.58 11.50
CA THR A 176 -16.43 -24.21 10.58
C THR A 176 -16.63 -22.70 10.50
N ASN A 177 -16.64 -22.00 11.64
CA ASN A 177 -16.94 -20.56 11.72
C ASN A 177 -15.90 -19.76 12.52
N GLY A 178 -14.82 -20.40 12.97
CA GLY A 178 -13.76 -19.77 13.73
C GLY A 178 -12.39 -20.07 13.14
N ASP A 179 -11.37 -19.82 13.95
CA ASP A 179 -9.99 -19.88 13.51
C ASP A 179 -9.31 -21.19 13.93
N VAL A 180 -8.16 -21.50 13.34
CA VAL A 180 -7.26 -22.58 13.77
C VAL A 180 -5.90 -21.97 14.11
N LEU A 181 -5.48 -22.07 15.37
CA LEU A 181 -4.23 -21.51 15.87
C LEU A 181 -3.31 -22.62 16.39
N LEU A 182 -2.08 -22.69 15.88
CA LEU A 182 -1.03 -23.57 16.38
C LEU A 182 0.12 -22.72 16.94
N ILE A 183 0.44 -22.91 18.22
CA ILE A 183 1.37 -22.04 18.95
C ILE A 183 2.43 -22.88 19.65
N ALA A 184 3.71 -22.61 19.39
CA ALA A 184 4.81 -23.24 20.12
C ALA A 184 5.91 -22.24 20.47
N ALA A 185 6.77 -22.57 21.43
CA ALA A 185 7.93 -21.73 21.73
C ALA A 185 9.04 -21.87 20.67
N SER A 186 9.26 -23.09 20.17
CA SER A 186 10.39 -23.43 19.31
C SER A 186 10.01 -23.85 17.89
N GLU A 187 8.98 -24.70 17.71
CA GLU A 187 8.68 -25.26 16.39
C GLU A 187 7.24 -25.73 16.25
N VAL A 188 6.62 -25.41 15.10
CA VAL A 188 5.34 -25.96 14.66
C VAL A 188 5.49 -26.60 13.29
N ASP A 189 5.01 -27.84 13.19
CA ASP A 189 5.11 -28.66 11.98
C ASP A 189 3.69 -29.00 11.46
N ASN A 190 3.33 -28.51 10.27
CA ASN A 190 2.12 -28.92 9.56
C ASN A 190 2.48 -29.75 8.32
N TYR A 191 2.20 -31.05 8.41
CA TYR A 191 2.28 -32.01 7.30
C TYR A 191 0.88 -32.47 6.84
N GLY A 192 -0.16 -32.17 7.62
CA GLY A 192 -1.55 -32.55 7.37
C GLY A 192 -2.37 -31.46 6.67
N ASN A 193 -3.66 -31.36 7.03
CA ASN A 193 -4.58 -30.35 6.51
C ASN A 193 -5.11 -29.45 7.63
N ILE A 194 -5.15 -28.14 7.38
CA ILE A 194 -5.80 -27.13 8.22
C ILE A 194 -6.88 -26.44 7.38
N SER A 195 -8.11 -26.37 7.90
CA SER A 195 -9.25 -25.73 7.22
C SER A 195 -10.02 -24.78 8.14
N ALA A 196 -10.13 -23.52 7.74
CA ALA A 196 -10.90 -22.47 8.43
C ALA A 196 -11.58 -21.53 7.41
N PRO A 197 -12.53 -22.02 6.58
CA PRO A 197 -13.03 -21.30 5.40
C PRO A 197 -13.69 -19.95 5.72
N ASN A 198 -14.23 -19.78 6.94
CA ASN A 198 -14.84 -18.53 7.40
C ASN A 198 -13.97 -17.80 8.44
N GLY A 199 -12.78 -18.33 8.75
CA GLY A 199 -11.89 -17.87 9.82
C GLY A 199 -10.45 -17.69 9.35
N THR A 200 -9.52 -17.64 10.30
CA THR A 200 -8.08 -17.59 10.03
C THR A 200 -7.40 -18.93 10.32
N ALA A 201 -6.31 -19.21 9.61
CA ALA A 201 -5.38 -20.28 9.95
C ALA A 201 -4.02 -19.68 10.31
N GLU A 202 -3.59 -19.91 11.52
CA GLU A 202 -2.61 -19.09 12.21
C GLU A 202 -1.57 -19.97 12.91
N ILE A 203 -0.29 -19.76 12.59
CA ILE A 203 0.82 -20.48 13.23
C ILE A 203 1.80 -19.47 13.81
N ALA A 204 2.05 -19.54 15.12
CA ALA A 204 3.00 -18.68 15.82
C ALA A 204 4.09 -19.49 16.52
N VAL A 205 5.33 -19.06 16.34
CA VAL A 205 6.49 -19.60 17.05
C VAL A 205 7.20 -18.51 17.83
N GLY A 206 7.18 -18.63 19.15
CA GLY A 206 8.02 -17.85 20.05
C GLY A 206 7.61 -17.94 21.52
N ASN A 207 8.45 -17.42 22.42
CA ASN A 207 8.24 -17.56 23.87
C ASN A 207 7.06 -16.77 24.44
N LYS A 208 6.58 -15.77 23.70
CA LYS A 208 5.43 -14.94 24.05
C LYS A 208 4.66 -14.55 22.80
N VAL A 209 3.38 -14.89 22.78
CA VAL A 209 2.47 -14.63 21.66
C VAL A 209 1.23 -13.92 22.19
N LEU A 210 0.92 -12.75 21.63
CA LEU A 210 -0.33 -12.05 21.89
C LEU A 210 -1.35 -12.44 20.81
N LEU A 211 -2.54 -12.82 21.24
CA LEU A 211 -3.71 -13.05 20.41
C LEU A 211 -4.75 -11.97 20.70
N GLN A 212 -5.14 -11.23 19.66
CA GLN A 212 -6.17 -10.20 19.69
C GLN A 212 -7.08 -10.37 18.48
N ASP A 213 -8.39 -10.53 18.72
CA ASP A 213 -9.34 -10.75 17.63
C ASP A 213 -9.43 -9.53 16.71
N SER A 214 -9.34 -9.77 15.40
CA SER A 214 -9.48 -8.76 14.35
C SER A 214 -10.17 -9.34 13.12
N SER A 215 -11.07 -8.59 12.49
CA SER A 215 -11.70 -9.00 11.23
C SER A 215 -10.95 -8.50 9.99
N SER A 216 -10.00 -7.59 10.13
CA SER A 216 -9.36 -6.90 9.01
C SER A 216 -7.83 -6.80 9.09
N SER A 217 -7.21 -7.32 10.16
CA SER A 217 -5.76 -7.30 10.38
C SER A 217 -5.26 -8.60 10.98
N GLN A 218 -3.94 -8.73 11.08
CA GLN A 218 -3.30 -9.80 11.86
C GLN A 218 -3.89 -9.88 13.28
N GLN A 219 -4.13 -11.12 13.75
CA GLN A 219 -4.65 -11.37 15.09
C GLN A 219 -3.56 -11.84 16.07
N MET A 220 -2.51 -12.48 15.57
CA MET A 220 -1.37 -12.92 16.37
C MET A 220 -0.14 -12.04 16.19
N PHE A 221 0.54 -11.79 17.32
CA PHE A 221 1.79 -11.05 17.38
C PHE A 221 2.79 -11.79 18.26
N VAL A 222 3.92 -12.19 17.68
CA VAL A 222 5.04 -12.81 18.40
C VAL A 222 6.00 -11.73 18.91
N GLN A 223 6.41 -11.81 20.17
CA GLN A 223 7.43 -10.91 20.72
C GLN A 223 8.79 -11.12 20.01
N THR A 224 9.48 -10.03 19.69
CA THR A 224 10.77 -10.04 18.97
C THR A 224 11.85 -10.90 19.64
N ALA A 225 12.75 -11.47 18.82
CA ALA A 225 13.89 -12.30 19.22
C ALA A 225 13.59 -13.70 19.80
N SER A 226 12.54 -14.37 19.30
CA SER A 226 12.22 -15.74 19.74
C SER A 226 12.94 -16.85 18.98
N GLY A 227 13.32 -16.61 17.71
CA GLY A 227 13.85 -17.66 16.84
C GLY A 227 12.80 -18.75 16.54
N GLY A 228 13.26 -19.96 16.24
CA GLY A 228 12.40 -21.14 16.01
C GLY A 228 12.06 -21.39 14.54
N ALA A 229 11.14 -22.31 14.28
CA ALA A 229 10.78 -22.72 12.93
C ALA A 229 9.29 -23.06 12.74
N ILE A 230 8.74 -22.65 11.59
CA ILE A 230 7.46 -23.14 11.08
C ILE A 230 7.76 -23.99 9.85
N VAL A 231 7.42 -25.27 9.89
CA VAL A 231 7.50 -26.17 8.73
C VAL A 231 6.10 -26.46 8.23
N ASN A 232 5.76 -25.94 7.06
CA ASN A 232 4.49 -26.24 6.41
C ASN A 232 4.71 -26.94 5.07
N THR A 233 4.46 -28.25 5.05
CA THR A 233 4.41 -29.05 3.81
C THR A 233 3.00 -29.56 3.52
N GLY A 234 2.08 -29.41 4.47
CA GLY A 234 0.66 -29.72 4.35
C GLY A 234 -0.13 -28.59 3.70
N ALA A 235 -1.45 -28.79 3.58
CA ALA A 235 -2.36 -27.79 3.05
C ALA A 235 -2.95 -26.93 4.17
N ILE A 236 -3.06 -25.62 3.90
CA ILE A 236 -3.78 -24.66 4.74
C ILE A 236 -4.79 -23.93 3.86
N GLU A 237 -6.07 -24.04 4.20
CA GLU A 237 -7.17 -23.36 3.50
C GLU A 237 -8.00 -22.53 4.49
N ALA A 238 -8.00 -21.21 4.34
CA ALA A 238 -8.71 -20.31 5.25
C ALA A 238 -9.19 -19.04 4.56
N ALA A 239 -9.93 -18.17 5.27
CA ALA A 239 -10.19 -16.83 4.75
C ALA A 239 -8.92 -15.98 4.73
N GLN A 240 -8.12 -16.11 5.80
CA GLN A 240 -6.80 -15.49 5.92
C GLN A 240 -5.82 -16.47 6.57
N VAL A 241 -4.53 -16.34 6.24
CA VAL A 241 -3.46 -17.19 6.75
C VAL A 241 -2.35 -16.32 7.34
N ASN A 242 -1.87 -16.66 8.54
CA ASN A 242 -0.76 -15.95 9.19
C ASN A 242 0.28 -16.95 9.73
N LEU A 243 1.50 -16.93 9.20
CA LEU A 243 2.63 -17.70 9.73
C LEU A 243 3.66 -16.73 10.30
N GLN A 244 3.95 -16.82 11.60
CA GLN A 244 4.84 -15.89 12.28
C GLN A 244 5.89 -16.62 13.13
N ALA A 245 7.16 -16.45 12.75
CA ALA A 245 8.34 -16.97 13.46
C ALA A 245 9.41 -15.88 13.49
N VAL A 246 9.25 -14.89 14.38
CA VAL A 246 10.08 -13.68 14.39
C VAL A 246 11.53 -14.01 14.78
N ASP A 247 12.44 -13.59 13.91
CA ASP A 247 13.87 -13.94 13.88
C ASP A 247 14.13 -15.46 13.75
N GLY A 248 13.13 -16.21 13.29
CA GLY A 248 13.16 -17.65 13.02
C GLY A 248 12.99 -17.98 11.54
N ASN A 249 12.65 -19.23 11.23
CA ASN A 249 12.55 -19.71 9.86
C ASN A 249 11.12 -20.14 9.51
N ILE A 250 10.64 -19.76 8.34
CA ILE A 250 9.37 -20.23 7.77
C ILE A 250 9.67 -21.03 6.51
N TYR A 251 9.27 -22.30 6.50
CA TYR A 251 9.43 -23.22 5.37
C TYR A 251 8.06 -23.54 4.77
N ALA A 252 7.71 -22.91 3.65
CA ALA A 252 6.46 -23.16 2.91
C ALA A 252 6.74 -24.09 1.70
N LEU A 253 6.72 -25.40 1.94
CA LEU A 253 7.39 -26.40 1.10
C LEU A 253 6.49 -27.31 0.25
N ALA A 254 5.16 -27.15 0.22
CA ALA A 254 4.32 -28.11 -0.49
C ALA A 254 4.46 -27.96 -2.02
N GLY A 255 5.02 -28.97 -2.70
CA GLY A 255 5.50 -28.93 -4.09
C GLY A 255 4.62 -28.22 -5.14
N ASN A 256 3.90 -28.98 -5.98
CA ASN A 256 3.17 -28.42 -7.14
C ASN A 256 1.72 -28.00 -6.82
N ALA A 257 1.26 -28.19 -5.58
CA ALA A 257 -0.07 -27.81 -5.11
C ALA A 257 0.01 -26.55 -4.24
N ASP A 258 -1.13 -25.86 -4.05
CA ASP A 258 -1.20 -24.70 -3.18
C ASP A 258 -0.99 -25.13 -1.72
N VAL A 259 0.13 -24.66 -1.15
CA VAL A 259 0.53 -24.92 0.24
C VAL A 259 -0.35 -24.12 1.18
N LEU A 260 -0.64 -22.88 0.78
CA LEU A 260 -1.39 -21.87 1.51
C LEU A 260 -2.42 -21.26 0.56
N ARG A 261 -3.70 -21.36 0.92
CA ARG A 261 -4.82 -20.81 0.16
C ARG A 261 -5.69 -19.93 1.06
N ALA A 262 -5.62 -18.63 0.86
CA ALA A 262 -6.51 -17.64 1.48
C ALA A 262 -7.63 -17.25 0.51
N THR A 263 -8.88 -17.55 0.85
CA THR A 263 -10.06 -17.13 0.07
C THR A 263 -10.96 -16.30 0.97
N GLY A 264 -10.90 -14.98 0.80
CA GLY A 264 -11.65 -14.02 1.60
C GLY A 264 -13.16 -14.29 1.63
N THR A 265 -13.82 -13.67 2.60
CA THR A 265 -15.27 -13.67 2.78
C THR A 265 -15.85 -12.29 2.46
N ALA A 266 -17.17 -12.11 2.56
CA ALA A 266 -17.79 -10.80 2.40
C ALA A 266 -17.31 -9.74 3.41
N VAL A 267 -16.63 -10.15 4.49
CA VAL A 267 -16.15 -9.27 5.58
C VAL A 267 -14.65 -9.36 5.84
N ARG A 268 -13.91 -10.20 5.09
CA ARG A 268 -12.45 -10.37 5.20
C ARG A 268 -11.85 -10.53 3.81
N ASP A 269 -10.87 -9.72 3.45
CA ASP A 269 -10.12 -9.93 2.22
C ASP A 269 -9.24 -11.19 2.30
N GLY A 270 -8.92 -11.76 1.15
CA GLY A 270 -8.01 -12.90 1.08
C GLY A 270 -6.59 -12.44 1.35
N HIS A 271 -6.00 -12.86 2.46
CA HIS A 271 -4.67 -12.39 2.88
C HIS A 271 -3.79 -13.54 3.39
N VAL A 272 -2.52 -13.55 2.99
CA VAL A 272 -1.47 -14.39 3.58
C VAL A 272 -0.35 -13.51 4.15
N TRP A 273 0.00 -13.71 5.42
CA TRP A 273 1.18 -13.12 6.06
C TRP A 273 2.23 -14.17 6.35
N LEU A 274 3.48 -13.91 5.93
CA LEU A 274 4.66 -14.67 6.31
C LEU A 274 5.65 -13.75 7.00
N VAL A 275 5.73 -13.84 8.33
CA VAL A 275 6.51 -12.89 9.16
C VAL A 275 7.63 -13.65 9.87
N ALA A 276 8.80 -13.66 9.25
CA ALA A 276 10.05 -14.15 9.83
C ALA A 276 10.86 -13.01 10.49
N GLY A 277 10.56 -11.75 10.18
CA GLY A 277 11.27 -10.58 10.71
C GLY A 277 12.70 -10.47 10.18
N PRO A 278 13.44 -9.41 10.56
CA PRO A 278 14.61 -8.95 9.82
C PRO A 278 15.85 -9.85 9.97
N LYS A 279 15.88 -10.79 10.93
CA LYS A 279 16.94 -11.82 11.05
C LYS A 279 16.46 -13.22 10.66
N GLY A 280 15.17 -13.38 10.40
CA GLY A 280 14.58 -14.65 10.03
C GLY A 280 14.72 -14.96 8.54
N GLN A 281 14.31 -16.16 8.16
CA GLN A 281 14.32 -16.61 6.77
C GLN A 281 12.95 -17.12 6.35
N VAL A 282 12.53 -16.78 5.13
CA VAL A 282 11.42 -17.43 4.43
C VAL A 282 12.01 -18.27 3.30
N ILE A 283 11.65 -19.55 3.26
CA ILE A 283 11.94 -20.46 2.16
C ILE A 283 10.63 -20.84 1.48
N LEU A 284 10.51 -20.45 0.21
CA LEU A 284 9.36 -20.78 -0.62
C LEU A 284 9.72 -21.91 -1.59
N ALA A 285 9.02 -23.04 -1.51
CA ALA A 285 9.13 -24.11 -2.51
C ALA A 285 7.81 -24.40 -3.22
N GLY A 286 6.68 -24.09 -2.58
CA GLY A 286 5.35 -24.32 -3.11
C GLY A 286 4.60 -23.08 -3.54
N ASN A 287 3.33 -23.27 -3.93
CA ASN A 287 2.46 -22.18 -4.36
C ASN A 287 1.73 -21.55 -3.17
N ILE A 288 1.56 -20.22 -3.23
CA ILE A 288 0.69 -19.46 -2.32
C ILE A 288 -0.40 -18.81 -3.15
N ALA A 289 -1.66 -18.90 -2.70
CA ALA A 289 -2.78 -18.26 -3.36
C ALA A 289 -3.56 -17.38 -2.37
N ALA A 290 -3.87 -16.15 -2.78
CA ALA A 290 -4.74 -15.23 -2.05
C ALA A 290 -5.79 -14.64 -2.99
N LYS A 291 -7.07 -14.78 -2.66
CA LYS A 291 -8.20 -14.29 -3.45
C LYS A 291 -9.26 -13.67 -2.56
N ASN A 292 -9.86 -12.58 -3.00
CA ASN A 292 -11.03 -11.99 -2.35
C ASN A 292 -12.30 -12.79 -2.69
N ALA A 293 -13.37 -12.53 -1.94
CA ALA A 293 -14.65 -13.23 -2.12
C ALA A 293 -15.28 -13.00 -3.50
N ASP A 294 -14.99 -11.86 -4.14
CA ASP A 294 -15.44 -11.52 -5.50
C ASP A 294 -14.61 -12.19 -6.60
N GLY A 295 -13.59 -12.98 -6.24
CA GLY A 295 -12.69 -13.67 -7.15
C GLY A 295 -11.52 -12.82 -7.65
N LYS A 296 -11.44 -11.53 -7.29
CA LYS A 296 -10.24 -10.72 -7.53
C LYS A 296 -9.09 -11.24 -6.67
N GLY A 297 -7.87 -10.92 -7.08
CA GLY A 297 -6.68 -11.28 -6.33
C GLY A 297 -6.64 -10.59 -4.96
N GLY A 298 -6.27 -11.34 -3.93
CA GLY A 298 -6.03 -10.84 -2.58
C GLY A 298 -4.59 -10.35 -2.38
N THR A 299 -4.10 -10.36 -1.15
CA THR A 299 -2.76 -9.84 -0.79
C THR A 299 -1.88 -10.92 -0.16
N VAL A 300 -0.59 -10.91 -0.47
CA VAL A 300 0.42 -11.69 0.23
C VAL A 300 1.50 -10.73 0.73
N ASP A 301 1.73 -10.70 2.04
CA ASP A 301 2.81 -9.93 2.66
C ASP A 301 3.88 -10.85 3.23
N MET A 302 5.15 -10.56 2.92
CA MET A 302 6.30 -11.25 3.47
C MET A 302 7.24 -10.24 4.15
N ASP A 303 7.57 -10.47 5.41
CA ASP A 303 8.59 -9.72 6.16
C ASP A 303 9.67 -10.70 6.64
N THR A 304 10.88 -10.57 6.10
CA THR A 304 11.95 -11.55 6.31
C THR A 304 13.34 -10.93 6.21
N GLY A 305 14.32 -11.51 6.92
CA GLY A 305 15.73 -11.14 6.84
C GLY A 305 16.43 -11.72 5.62
N LEU A 306 16.02 -12.92 5.21
CA LEU A 306 16.51 -13.63 4.04
C LEU A 306 15.35 -14.27 3.30
N PHE A 307 15.33 -14.13 1.98
CA PHE A 307 14.31 -14.74 1.14
C PHE A 307 14.94 -15.67 0.11
N THR A 308 14.57 -16.95 0.17
CA THR A 308 15.15 -17.99 -0.69
C THR A 308 14.07 -18.86 -1.31
N PHE A 309 14.38 -19.40 -2.48
CA PHE A 309 13.49 -20.30 -3.20
C PHE A 309 14.11 -21.69 -3.25
N TRP A 310 13.30 -22.70 -2.96
CA TRP A 310 13.74 -24.09 -3.10
C TRP A 310 13.02 -24.74 -4.28
N GLY A 311 13.80 -25.15 -5.28
CA GLY A 311 13.28 -25.72 -6.51
C GLY A 311 12.72 -24.68 -7.49
N ASP A 312 12.01 -25.18 -8.49
CA ASP A 312 11.76 -24.45 -9.73
C ASP A 312 10.29 -24.07 -9.92
N PHE A 313 9.41 -24.30 -8.94
CA PHE A 313 7.95 -24.25 -9.14
C PHE A 313 7.23 -23.16 -8.36
N ALA A 314 7.81 -22.68 -7.25
CA ALA A 314 7.22 -21.66 -6.40
C ALA A 314 6.66 -20.47 -7.18
N LYS A 315 5.43 -20.09 -6.89
CA LYS A 315 4.76 -18.87 -7.38
C LYS A 315 3.74 -18.36 -6.35
N VAL A 316 3.42 -17.09 -6.45
CA VAL A 316 2.31 -16.47 -5.73
C VAL A 316 1.22 -16.11 -6.73
N VAL A 317 -0.03 -16.44 -6.41
CA VAL A 317 -1.22 -16.10 -7.20
C VAL A 317 -2.11 -15.22 -6.34
N ALA A 318 -1.97 -13.91 -6.51
CA ALA A 318 -2.65 -12.88 -5.75
C ALA A 318 -2.90 -11.63 -6.63
N GLY A 319 -3.52 -10.60 -6.08
CA GLY A 319 -3.58 -9.29 -6.72
C GLY A 319 -2.28 -8.53 -6.48
N GLN A 320 -1.78 -8.62 -5.24
CA GLN A 320 -0.56 -7.97 -4.79
C GLN A 320 0.29 -8.93 -3.96
N TRP A 321 1.60 -8.92 -4.20
CA TRP A 321 2.61 -9.59 -3.39
C TRP A 321 3.66 -8.59 -2.92
N ASN A 322 3.68 -8.32 -1.62
CA ASN A 322 4.65 -7.44 -0.98
C ASN A 322 5.75 -8.24 -0.30
N VAL A 323 7.00 -7.85 -0.49
CA VAL A 323 8.17 -8.46 0.16
C VAL A 323 9.01 -7.36 0.80
N THR A 324 9.22 -7.43 2.11
CA THR A 324 10.06 -6.51 2.88
C THR A 324 11.24 -7.29 3.45
N LEU A 325 12.46 -6.77 3.23
CA LEU A 325 13.69 -7.38 3.70
C LEU A 325 14.84 -6.38 3.89
N PRO A 326 15.97 -6.72 4.52
CA PRO A 326 17.08 -5.79 4.72
C PRO A 326 17.79 -5.33 3.44
N ALA A 327 18.14 -6.27 2.56
CA ALA A 327 18.80 -6.06 1.27
C ALA A 327 18.58 -7.31 0.40
N TYR A 328 18.75 -7.21 -0.92
CA TYR A 328 18.50 -8.37 -1.78
C TYR A 328 19.32 -8.41 -3.08
N THR A 329 19.76 -9.61 -3.44
CA THR A 329 20.30 -9.92 -4.78
C THR A 329 19.44 -11.01 -5.40
N PHE A 330 18.83 -10.72 -6.55
CA PHE A 330 18.00 -11.68 -7.27
C PHE A 330 18.84 -12.86 -7.74
N ASP A 331 18.44 -14.06 -7.31
CA ASP A 331 18.95 -15.31 -7.86
C ASP A 331 17.99 -15.89 -8.91
N ASN A 332 18.38 -17.02 -9.50
CA ASN A 332 17.59 -17.69 -10.54
C ASN A 332 16.26 -18.26 -9.99
N GLY A 333 16.17 -18.55 -8.69
CA GLY A 333 14.93 -18.98 -8.04
C GLY A 333 13.92 -17.83 -7.98
N ALA A 334 14.38 -16.67 -7.53
CA ALA A 334 13.59 -15.45 -7.41
C ALA A 334 13.07 -14.96 -8.77
N SER A 335 13.96 -14.84 -9.76
CA SER A 335 13.58 -14.41 -11.11
C SER A 335 12.48 -15.28 -11.71
N ARG A 336 12.59 -16.62 -11.59
CA ARG A 336 11.59 -17.56 -12.11
C ARG A 336 10.27 -17.49 -11.36
N SER A 337 10.30 -17.35 -10.03
CA SER A 337 9.09 -17.21 -9.23
C SER A 337 8.35 -15.91 -9.52
N PHE A 338 9.08 -14.80 -9.62
CA PHE A 338 8.53 -13.48 -9.95
C PHE A 338 7.92 -13.50 -11.35
N THR A 339 8.66 -14.02 -12.33
CA THR A 339 8.18 -14.15 -13.71
C THR A 339 6.87 -14.95 -13.80
N ARG A 340 6.75 -16.07 -13.09
CA ARG A 340 5.50 -16.84 -13.05
C ARG A 340 4.36 -16.07 -12.39
N SER A 341 4.62 -15.46 -11.25
CA SER A 341 3.61 -14.74 -10.48
C SER A 341 3.07 -13.53 -11.28
N LEU A 342 3.95 -12.79 -11.96
CA LEU A 342 3.60 -11.68 -12.85
C LEU A 342 2.77 -12.15 -14.05
N ASN A 343 3.12 -13.29 -14.67
CA ASN A 343 2.34 -13.85 -15.78
C ASN A 343 0.97 -14.40 -15.33
N ASP A 344 0.82 -14.77 -14.07
CA ASP A 344 -0.47 -15.14 -13.46
C ASP A 344 -1.29 -13.92 -12.98
N GLY A 345 -0.79 -12.69 -13.21
CA GLY A 345 -1.50 -11.45 -12.89
C GLY A 345 -1.21 -10.87 -11.51
N THR A 346 -0.23 -11.40 -10.78
CA THR A 346 0.15 -10.89 -9.46
C THR A 346 1.14 -9.74 -9.61
N SER A 347 0.75 -8.54 -9.18
CA SER A 347 1.69 -7.42 -9.08
C SER A 347 2.60 -7.61 -7.87
N ILE A 348 3.88 -7.23 -8.00
CA ILE A 348 4.90 -7.48 -6.98
C ILE A 348 5.53 -6.15 -6.55
N SER A 349 5.62 -5.93 -5.24
CA SER A 349 6.39 -4.83 -4.65
C SER A 349 7.43 -5.41 -3.69
N MET A 350 8.71 -5.23 -4.00
CA MET A 350 9.81 -5.63 -3.14
C MET A 350 10.49 -4.38 -2.56
N THR A 351 10.59 -4.30 -1.24
CA THR A 351 11.17 -3.16 -0.53
C THR A 351 12.31 -3.61 0.37
N THR A 352 13.51 -3.06 0.17
CA THR A 352 14.62 -3.26 1.09
C THR A 352 14.64 -2.15 2.16
N THR A 353 15.19 -2.43 3.35
CA THR A 353 15.09 -1.53 4.52
C THR A 353 16.43 -1.08 5.08
N GLY A 354 17.54 -1.73 4.74
CA GLY A 354 18.84 -1.52 5.39
C GLY A 354 18.90 -2.01 6.85
N ALA A 355 17.86 -2.72 7.31
CA ALA A 355 17.82 -3.24 8.67
C ALA A 355 19.03 -4.15 8.98
N ASN A 356 19.35 -4.32 10.26
CA ASN A 356 20.50 -5.11 10.73
C ASN A 356 21.86 -4.67 10.14
N GLY A 357 22.00 -3.39 9.81
CA GLY A 357 23.25 -2.82 9.27
C GLY A 357 23.58 -3.31 7.86
N GLN A 358 22.60 -3.84 7.13
CA GLN A 358 22.74 -4.16 5.71
C GLN A 358 22.73 -2.88 4.88
N SER A 359 23.23 -2.95 3.65
CA SER A 359 23.35 -1.75 2.81
C SER A 359 22.01 -1.13 2.42
N GLY A 360 20.92 -1.92 2.43
CA GLY A 360 19.64 -1.48 1.89
C GLY A 360 19.58 -1.53 0.37
N ASP A 361 20.57 -2.14 -0.30
CA ASP A 361 20.60 -2.21 -1.75
C ASP A 361 19.75 -3.36 -2.31
N LEU A 362 19.31 -3.18 -3.55
CA LEU A 362 18.61 -4.19 -4.35
C LEU A 362 19.36 -4.41 -5.68
N ILE A 363 19.75 -5.65 -5.95
CA ILE A 363 20.52 -6.03 -7.14
C ILE A 363 19.71 -7.01 -7.98
N ALA A 364 19.24 -6.56 -9.14
CA ALA A 364 18.67 -7.43 -10.17
C ALA A 364 19.81 -8.10 -10.95
N ASP A 365 20.22 -9.28 -10.48
CA ASP A 365 21.30 -10.07 -11.08
C ASP A 365 20.80 -11.14 -12.07
N GLN A 366 19.48 -11.26 -12.24
CA GLN A 366 18.84 -12.20 -13.15
C GLN A 366 17.67 -11.52 -13.89
N SER A 367 17.47 -11.90 -15.16
CA SER A 367 16.40 -11.33 -16.00
C SER A 367 15.00 -11.67 -15.50
N ILE A 368 14.06 -10.73 -15.60
CA ILE A 368 12.64 -10.93 -15.27
C ILE A 368 11.84 -10.43 -16.46
N GLN A 369 11.08 -11.32 -17.10
CA GLN A 369 10.44 -11.05 -18.39
C GLN A 369 9.03 -11.62 -18.40
N TRP A 370 8.00 -10.78 -18.58
CA TRP A 370 6.60 -11.21 -18.49
C TRP A 370 5.73 -10.53 -19.55
N THR A 371 4.54 -11.08 -19.81
CA THR A 371 3.64 -10.61 -20.88
C THR A 371 2.30 -10.08 -20.39
N GLY A 372 1.98 -10.29 -19.10
CA GLY A 372 0.74 -9.83 -18.48
C GLY A 372 0.71 -8.33 -18.13
N GLY A 373 -0.41 -7.88 -17.58
CA GLY A 373 -0.62 -6.50 -17.11
C GLY A 373 -0.19 -6.25 -15.66
N ALA A 374 0.34 -7.25 -14.95
CA ALA A 374 0.85 -7.09 -13.60
C ALA A 374 2.10 -6.20 -13.57
N SER A 375 2.26 -5.41 -12.51
CA SER A 375 3.38 -4.48 -12.36
C SER A 375 4.44 -4.99 -11.39
N LEU A 376 5.69 -4.54 -11.58
CA LEU A 376 6.82 -4.85 -10.72
C LEU A 376 7.40 -3.55 -10.13
N ALA A 377 7.45 -3.45 -8.80
CA ALA A 377 8.13 -2.38 -8.09
C ALA A 377 9.30 -2.93 -7.28
N LEU A 378 10.48 -2.34 -7.49
CA LEU A 378 11.73 -2.65 -6.80
C LEU A 378 12.17 -1.39 -6.05
N ASN A 379 11.94 -1.36 -4.74
CA ASN A 379 12.15 -0.20 -3.87
C ASN A 379 13.36 -0.45 -2.96
N ALA A 380 14.53 0.02 -3.39
CA ALA A 380 15.74 -0.06 -2.59
C ALA A 380 15.76 1.02 -1.49
N ALA A 381 16.01 0.65 -0.24
CA ALA A 381 16.27 1.61 0.85
C ALA A 381 17.43 2.55 0.52
N HIS A 382 18.45 2.06 -0.18
CA HIS A 382 19.59 2.85 -0.62
C HIS A 382 19.70 2.85 -2.14
N SER A 383 20.43 1.90 -2.76
CA SER A 383 20.66 1.91 -4.21
C SER A 383 20.12 0.67 -4.93
N LEU A 384 19.77 0.84 -6.20
CA LEU A 384 19.31 -0.24 -7.09
C LEU A 384 20.29 -0.46 -8.24
N THR A 385 20.64 -1.72 -8.51
CA THR A 385 21.49 -2.09 -9.64
C THR A 385 20.83 -3.15 -10.52
N VAL A 386 20.85 -2.95 -11.84
CA VAL A 386 20.58 -4.00 -12.84
C VAL A 386 21.92 -4.46 -13.41
N SER A 387 22.26 -5.72 -13.21
CA SER A 387 23.59 -6.26 -13.57
C SER A 387 23.82 -6.36 -15.08
N PRO A 388 25.09 -6.43 -15.53
CA PRO A 388 25.41 -6.68 -16.94
C PRO A 388 24.77 -7.96 -17.48
N GLY A 389 24.15 -7.88 -18.66
CA GLY A 389 23.50 -9.02 -19.32
C GLY A 389 22.11 -9.38 -18.76
N VAL A 390 21.62 -8.65 -17.75
CA VAL A 390 20.25 -8.79 -17.23
C VAL A 390 19.27 -7.99 -18.08
N THR A 391 18.11 -8.58 -18.33
CA THR A 391 16.98 -7.93 -19.02
C THR A 391 15.75 -7.92 -18.12
N LEU A 392 15.24 -6.72 -17.85
CA LEU A 392 13.88 -6.53 -17.32
C LEU A 392 12.97 -6.15 -18.48
N SER A 393 11.91 -6.91 -18.74
CA SER A 393 11.01 -6.62 -19.87
C SER A 393 9.55 -6.97 -19.62
N ASN A 394 8.66 -6.19 -20.25
CA ASN A 394 7.23 -6.46 -20.29
C ASN A 394 6.71 -6.40 -21.74
N GLN A 395 5.75 -7.26 -22.08
CA GLN A 395 5.05 -7.25 -23.39
C GLN A 395 3.53 -7.01 -23.26
N GLY A 396 3.07 -6.66 -22.06
CA GLY A 396 1.67 -6.40 -21.75
C GLY A 396 1.44 -4.92 -21.41
N SER A 397 0.71 -4.66 -20.33
CA SER A 397 0.46 -3.31 -19.80
C SER A 397 1.12 -3.07 -18.44
N GLY A 398 2.01 -3.97 -18.01
CA GLY A 398 2.65 -3.91 -16.69
C GLY A 398 3.63 -2.74 -16.59
N ALA A 399 3.57 -2.02 -15.48
CA ALA A 399 4.54 -0.98 -15.16
C ALA A 399 5.77 -1.55 -14.44
N LEU A 400 6.91 -0.88 -14.59
CA LEU A 400 8.11 -1.11 -13.79
C LEU A 400 8.47 0.14 -12.99
N THR A 401 8.58 -0.02 -11.68
CA THR A 401 9.14 1.02 -10.80
C THR A 401 10.48 0.56 -10.28
N LEU A 402 11.52 1.34 -10.55
CA LEU A 402 12.83 1.23 -9.92
C LEU A 402 12.96 2.43 -8.99
N ARG A 403 13.01 2.20 -7.68
CA ARG A 403 13.16 3.29 -6.70
C ARG A 403 14.39 3.06 -5.86
N ALA A 404 15.27 4.05 -5.82
CA ALA A 404 16.30 4.21 -4.80
C ALA A 404 15.78 5.17 -3.70
N ASP A 405 16.43 5.19 -2.54
CA ASP A 405 15.97 5.96 -1.38
C ASP A 405 14.47 5.73 -1.05
N ALA A 406 14.07 4.45 -0.92
CA ALA A 406 12.68 4.08 -0.68
C ALA A 406 12.09 4.67 0.62
N ALA A 407 12.95 5.02 1.58
CA ALA A 407 12.56 5.67 2.82
C ALA A 407 12.49 7.21 2.72
N SER A 408 12.89 7.79 1.58
CA SER A 408 12.91 9.23 1.33
C SER A 408 13.71 10.02 2.36
N VAL A 409 14.92 9.55 2.66
CA VAL A 409 15.79 10.12 3.71
C VAL A 409 17.00 10.87 3.14
N ASN A 410 17.05 11.10 1.83
CA ASN A 410 18.13 11.81 1.15
C ASN A 410 19.52 11.17 1.38
N ASN A 411 19.59 9.84 1.24
CA ASN A 411 20.78 9.05 1.56
C ASN A 411 21.77 8.83 0.41
N GLY A 412 21.65 9.51 -0.74
CA GLY A 412 22.52 9.27 -1.89
C GLY A 412 22.07 8.13 -2.81
N GLY A 413 20.86 7.60 -2.57
CA GLY A 413 20.31 6.46 -3.29
C GLY A 413 20.37 6.63 -4.80
N SER A 414 21.07 5.71 -5.47
CA SER A 414 21.32 5.77 -6.91
C SER A 414 20.73 4.57 -7.65
N ILE A 415 20.39 4.77 -8.93
CA ILE A 415 19.97 3.70 -9.84
C ILE A 415 21.02 3.49 -10.91
N THR A 416 21.59 2.29 -10.98
CA THR A 416 22.56 1.91 -12.00
C THR A 416 22.03 0.76 -12.86
N ASN A 417 21.61 1.06 -14.09
CA ASN A 417 21.32 0.04 -15.08
C ASN A 417 22.57 -0.27 -15.92
N ASN A 418 23.15 -1.46 -15.75
CA ASN A 418 24.20 -2.00 -16.61
C ASN A 418 23.67 -3.07 -17.59
N GLY A 419 22.36 -3.34 -17.53
CA GLY A 419 21.66 -4.31 -18.35
C GLY A 419 20.75 -3.65 -19.38
N THR A 420 19.59 -4.28 -19.60
CA THR A 420 18.54 -3.83 -20.53
C THR A 420 17.21 -3.68 -19.81
N ILE A 421 16.57 -2.53 -19.98
CA ILE A 421 15.15 -2.32 -19.69
C ILE A 421 14.43 -2.28 -21.04
N ASP A 422 13.58 -3.26 -21.32
CA ASP A 422 12.89 -3.40 -22.60
C ASP A 422 11.37 -3.33 -22.45
N TRP A 423 10.84 -2.15 -22.76
CA TRP A 423 9.41 -1.85 -22.85
C TRP A 423 8.94 -1.67 -24.31
N SER A 424 9.74 -2.10 -25.28
CA SER A 424 9.46 -1.90 -26.72
C SER A 424 8.20 -2.58 -27.22
N GLN A 425 7.73 -3.60 -26.50
CA GLN A 425 6.48 -4.32 -26.76
C GLN A 425 5.40 -4.07 -25.68
N SER A 426 5.69 -3.22 -24.69
CA SER A 426 4.75 -2.91 -23.62
C SER A 426 3.89 -1.69 -23.98
N THR A 427 2.68 -1.67 -23.42
CA THR A 427 1.81 -0.49 -23.32
C THR A 427 1.93 0.19 -21.94
N GLY A 428 2.59 -0.45 -20.97
CA GLY A 428 2.89 0.09 -19.65
C GLY A 428 4.05 1.08 -19.66
N THR A 429 4.46 1.51 -18.48
CA THR A 429 5.47 2.56 -18.27
C THR A 429 6.63 2.08 -17.40
N VAL A 430 7.74 2.83 -17.42
CA VAL A 430 8.86 2.63 -16.51
C VAL A 430 9.19 3.93 -15.80
N SER A 431 9.31 3.88 -14.48
CA SER A 431 9.75 5.00 -13.66
C SER A 431 11.01 4.62 -12.89
N ALA A 432 12.08 5.40 -13.06
CA ALA A 432 13.33 5.27 -12.30
C ALA A 432 13.48 6.45 -11.35
N LEU A 433 13.20 6.25 -10.06
CA LEU A 433 13.22 7.30 -9.03
C LEU A 433 14.51 7.21 -8.22
N TYR A 434 15.35 8.23 -8.28
CA TYR A 434 16.63 8.28 -7.57
C TYR A 434 16.74 9.56 -6.75
N ASP A 435 17.51 9.52 -5.67
CA ASP A 435 17.74 10.68 -4.82
C ASP A 435 18.31 11.86 -5.64
N MET A 436 17.87 13.09 -5.39
CA MET A 436 18.38 14.27 -6.07
C MET A 436 19.88 14.48 -5.85
N ASN A 437 20.44 13.99 -4.74
CA ASN A 437 21.88 13.98 -4.48
C ASN A 437 22.57 12.67 -4.91
N GLY A 438 21.81 11.71 -5.46
CA GLY A 438 22.27 10.45 -6.05
C GLY A 438 22.54 10.56 -7.55
N SER A 439 22.52 9.42 -8.24
CA SER A 439 22.79 9.34 -9.67
C SER A 439 21.92 8.31 -10.39
N TYR A 440 21.71 8.55 -11.69
CA TYR A 440 21.06 7.61 -12.60
C TYR A 440 21.98 7.28 -13.77
N SER A 441 22.19 5.98 -14.00
CA SER A 441 22.85 5.45 -15.20
C SER A 441 21.84 4.61 -15.99
N PRO A 442 21.44 5.01 -17.22
CA PRO A 442 20.31 4.42 -17.92
C PRO A 442 20.60 3.05 -18.55
N GLY A 443 21.85 2.67 -18.80
CA GLY A 443 22.18 1.42 -19.49
C GLY A 443 21.53 1.33 -20.89
N THR A 444 21.05 0.14 -21.27
CA THR A 444 20.22 -0.02 -22.48
C THR A 444 18.75 0.12 -22.11
N VAL A 445 18.05 1.02 -22.82
CA VAL A 445 16.62 1.27 -22.64
C VAL A 445 15.93 1.21 -24.00
N LEU A 446 14.89 0.40 -24.12
CA LEU A 446 14.09 0.25 -25.33
C LEU A 446 12.64 0.62 -25.04
N SER A 447 12.13 1.66 -25.69
CA SER A 447 10.74 2.10 -25.59
C SER A 447 9.93 1.64 -26.82
N ASN A 448 8.62 1.56 -26.63
CA ASN A 448 7.67 1.27 -27.69
C ASN A 448 7.41 2.54 -28.51
N SER A 449 7.76 2.50 -29.79
CA SER A 449 7.60 3.65 -30.70
C SER A 449 6.14 4.00 -31.01
N ALA A 450 5.20 3.10 -30.71
CA ALA A 450 3.77 3.31 -30.83
C ALA A 450 3.09 3.70 -29.50
N TRP A 451 3.86 3.78 -28.39
CA TRP A 451 3.30 4.21 -27.12
C TRP A 451 2.89 5.69 -27.18
N VAL A 452 1.72 5.98 -26.63
CA VAL A 452 1.18 7.33 -26.48
C VAL A 452 0.75 7.48 -25.03
N ALA A 453 1.04 8.63 -24.44
CA ALA A 453 0.62 8.95 -23.08
C ALA A 453 -0.91 8.86 -22.98
N PRO A 454 -1.46 8.20 -21.94
CA PRO A 454 -2.89 8.23 -21.70
C PRO A 454 -3.40 9.66 -21.55
N ASP A 455 -4.61 9.93 -22.02
CA ASP A 455 -5.23 11.25 -21.93
C ASP A 455 -5.24 11.74 -20.47
N TYR A 456 -4.86 13.00 -20.26
CA TYR A 456 -4.78 13.64 -18.95
C TYR A 456 -3.87 12.92 -17.94
N SER A 457 -2.97 12.04 -18.40
CA SER A 457 -1.92 11.50 -17.52
C SER A 457 -0.87 12.57 -17.24
N GLY A 458 -0.46 13.37 -18.23
CA GLY A 458 0.68 14.27 -18.09
C GLY A 458 2.03 13.54 -18.16
N LEU A 459 2.05 12.26 -18.53
CA LEU A 459 3.30 11.58 -18.87
C LEU A 459 3.83 12.11 -20.21
N VAL A 460 5.12 12.43 -20.29
CA VAL A 460 5.76 12.86 -21.54
C VAL A 460 6.40 11.69 -22.29
N THR A 461 6.99 10.74 -21.57
CA THR A 461 7.66 9.57 -22.14
C THR A 461 7.18 8.28 -21.49
N GLN A 462 7.30 7.15 -22.20
CA GLN A 462 6.98 5.83 -21.64
C GLN A 462 7.92 5.45 -20.49
N ILE A 463 9.19 5.86 -20.61
CA ILE A 463 10.27 5.56 -19.68
C ILE A 463 10.84 6.89 -19.21
N THR A 464 10.76 7.14 -17.90
CA THR A 464 11.15 8.41 -17.29
C THR A 464 11.99 8.15 -16.05
N ASP A 465 13.13 8.82 -15.95
CA ASP A 465 13.88 8.93 -14.71
C ASP A 465 13.49 10.22 -13.97
N TYR A 466 13.35 10.13 -12.65
CA TYR A 466 12.94 11.21 -11.77
C TYR A 466 13.94 11.41 -10.64
N LYS A 467 14.33 12.66 -10.41
CA LYS A 467 15.02 13.09 -9.20
C LYS A 467 13.99 13.23 -8.08
N LEU A 468 14.16 12.47 -7.00
CA LEU A 468 13.28 12.51 -5.84
C LEU A 468 13.45 13.83 -5.09
N VAL A 469 12.33 14.48 -4.83
CA VAL A 469 12.20 15.67 -4.02
C VAL A 469 11.62 15.22 -2.68
N ASN A 470 12.47 15.07 -1.67
CA ASN A 470 12.06 14.61 -0.33
C ASN A 470 12.01 15.78 0.67
N THR A 471 12.72 16.88 0.42
CA THR A 471 12.74 18.04 1.31
C THR A 471 12.38 19.32 0.61
N VAL A 472 12.00 20.34 1.38
CA VAL A 472 11.80 21.71 0.86
C VAL A 472 13.09 22.24 0.22
N GLN A 473 14.26 21.80 0.70
CA GLN A 473 15.53 22.16 0.09
C GLN A 473 15.69 21.51 -1.29
N ASP A 474 15.28 20.26 -1.48
CA ASP A 474 15.28 19.62 -2.80
C ASP A 474 14.30 20.31 -3.74
N LEU A 475 13.13 20.72 -3.23
CA LEU A 475 12.16 21.50 -3.99
C LEU A 475 12.77 22.83 -4.44
N GLN A 476 13.50 23.50 -3.55
CA GLN A 476 14.24 24.73 -3.88
C GLN A 476 15.34 24.48 -4.92
N ASN A 477 16.00 23.32 -4.86
CA ASN A 477 17.11 22.94 -5.75
C ASN A 477 16.68 22.69 -7.20
N ILE A 478 15.38 22.51 -7.47
CA ILE A 478 14.84 22.51 -8.84
C ILE A 478 15.28 23.76 -9.61
N GLY A 479 15.43 24.90 -8.92
CA GLY A 479 15.90 26.15 -9.50
C GLY A 479 17.29 26.07 -10.17
N SER A 480 18.06 25.03 -9.88
CA SER A 480 19.39 24.78 -10.48
C SER A 480 19.32 23.99 -11.79
N ASP A 481 18.22 23.28 -12.06
CA ASP A 481 17.99 22.51 -13.29
C ASP A 481 16.50 22.54 -13.67
N MET A 482 16.07 23.65 -14.25
CA MET A 482 14.67 23.90 -14.63
C MET A 482 14.16 23.00 -15.78
N SER A 483 15.00 22.12 -16.33
CA SER A 483 14.65 21.14 -17.38
C SER A 483 14.56 19.70 -16.86
N GLY A 484 14.86 19.47 -15.60
CA GLY A 484 14.89 18.13 -15.01
C GLY A 484 13.50 17.51 -14.83
N ASN A 485 13.48 16.18 -14.68
CA ASN A 485 12.31 15.43 -14.26
C ASN A 485 12.40 15.21 -12.74
N TYR A 486 11.34 15.56 -12.03
CA TYR A 486 11.26 15.55 -10.58
C TYR A 486 10.02 14.82 -10.13
N ALA A 487 10.14 14.05 -9.05
CA ALA A 487 9.01 13.40 -8.40
C ALA A 487 9.05 13.67 -6.89
N LEU A 488 7.93 13.99 -6.25
CA LEU A 488 7.89 14.01 -4.79
C LEU A 488 8.07 12.58 -4.25
N GLY A 489 8.94 12.43 -3.25
CA GLY A 489 9.12 11.14 -2.60
C GLY A 489 8.15 10.87 -1.46
N HIS A 490 7.62 11.94 -0.85
CA HIS A 490 6.57 11.97 0.17
C HIS A 490 6.00 13.39 0.30
N ASP A 491 5.03 13.58 1.19
CA ASP A 491 4.49 14.90 1.52
C ASP A 491 5.54 15.81 2.17
N ILE A 492 5.61 17.06 1.73
CA ILE A 492 6.56 18.06 2.21
C ILE A 492 5.81 19.13 3.02
N ASP A 493 6.26 19.38 4.25
CA ASP A 493 5.85 20.55 5.04
C ASP A 493 6.91 21.65 4.92
N ALA A 494 6.54 22.79 4.33
CA ALA A 494 7.40 23.94 4.11
C ALA A 494 7.33 25.01 5.21
N THR A 495 6.72 24.70 6.36
CA THR A 495 6.61 25.61 7.50
C THR A 495 7.96 26.23 7.88
N GLY A 496 8.01 27.56 7.87
CA GLY A 496 9.19 28.32 8.27
C GLY A 496 10.32 28.37 7.24
N TYR A 497 10.19 27.70 6.10
CA TYR A 497 11.17 27.78 5.02
C TYR A 497 10.96 29.05 4.17
N ALA A 498 12.03 29.80 3.94
CA ALA A 498 11.99 31.02 3.12
C ALA A 498 12.14 30.66 1.63
N PHE A 499 11.06 30.16 1.03
CA PHE A 499 11.08 29.65 -0.34
C PHE A 499 11.27 30.78 -1.36
N LYS A 500 12.10 30.51 -2.37
CA LYS A 500 12.36 31.39 -3.51
C LYS A 500 11.65 30.85 -4.73
N THR A 501 10.78 31.68 -5.31
CA THR A 501 10.03 31.36 -6.53
C THR A 501 10.97 30.83 -7.60
N LEU A 502 10.71 29.60 -8.07
CA LEU A 502 11.54 28.91 -9.03
C LEU A 502 11.50 29.64 -10.38
N GLY A 503 12.65 29.90 -10.97
CA GLY A 503 12.73 30.57 -12.28
C GLY A 503 12.64 32.10 -12.25
N PHE A 504 12.18 32.72 -11.15
CA PHE A 504 11.96 34.17 -11.10
C PHE A 504 13.26 34.97 -11.21
N ALA A 505 14.21 34.72 -10.30
CA ALA A 505 15.49 35.43 -10.29
C ALA A 505 16.37 35.11 -11.51
N SER A 506 16.32 33.87 -11.99
CA SER A 506 17.10 33.41 -13.15
C SER A 506 16.46 33.75 -14.50
N LYS A 507 15.15 34.07 -14.52
CA LYS A 507 14.33 34.26 -15.72
C LYS A 507 14.29 33.03 -16.63
N VAL A 508 14.29 31.84 -16.02
CA VAL A 508 14.24 30.56 -16.73
C VAL A 508 12.91 29.91 -16.45
N GLN A 509 12.18 29.56 -17.50
CA GLN A 509 10.90 28.85 -17.40
C GLN A 509 11.14 27.38 -17.07
N PHE A 510 10.25 26.77 -16.27
CA PHE A 510 10.28 25.34 -15.99
C PHE A 510 9.84 24.55 -17.22
N SER A 511 10.75 23.76 -17.80
CA SER A 511 10.52 23.01 -19.04
C SER A 511 10.60 21.50 -18.86
N GLY A 512 10.82 21.04 -17.62
CA GLY A 512 10.86 19.63 -17.25
C GLY A 512 9.50 19.07 -16.83
N GLN A 513 9.52 17.95 -16.09
CA GLN A 513 8.34 17.34 -15.48
C GLN A 513 8.43 17.44 -13.95
N PHE A 514 7.37 17.90 -13.30
CA PHE A 514 7.23 17.86 -11.84
C PHE A 514 5.98 17.02 -11.51
N ASP A 515 6.24 15.82 -11.02
CA ASP A 515 5.22 14.82 -10.68
C ASP A 515 5.08 14.75 -9.15
N GLY A 516 3.90 15.04 -8.62
CA GLY A 516 3.68 14.90 -7.18
C GLY A 516 3.63 13.46 -6.74
N MET A 517 3.46 12.48 -7.64
CA MET A 517 3.20 11.08 -7.27
C MET A 517 2.09 10.97 -6.21
N TRP A 518 1.09 11.86 -6.30
CA TRP A 518 -0.02 12.04 -5.35
C TRP A 518 0.37 12.57 -3.96
N HIS A 519 1.60 13.03 -3.78
CA HIS A 519 2.04 13.75 -2.59
C HIS A 519 1.74 15.24 -2.66
N SER A 520 1.78 15.88 -1.49
CA SER A 520 1.46 17.27 -1.29
C SER A 520 2.64 18.10 -0.79
N VAL A 521 2.67 19.38 -1.13
CA VAL A 521 3.53 20.38 -0.48
C VAL A 521 2.63 21.32 0.33
N SER A 522 2.83 21.39 1.63
CA SER A 522 2.02 22.20 2.55
C SER A 522 2.77 23.42 3.10
N HIS A 523 2.04 24.46 3.49
CA HIS A 523 2.56 25.66 4.19
C HIS A 523 3.69 26.40 3.47
N ILE A 524 3.76 26.27 2.14
CA ILE A 524 4.78 26.95 1.35
C ILE A 524 4.53 28.46 1.34
N LYS A 525 5.60 29.24 1.49
CA LYS A 525 5.60 30.69 1.44
C LYS A 525 6.64 31.20 0.45
N PRO A 526 6.27 31.38 -0.84
CA PRO A 526 7.16 31.97 -1.84
C PRO A 526 7.44 33.44 -1.56
N ASP A 527 8.57 33.94 -2.05
CA ASP A 527 8.96 35.35 -1.90
C ASP A 527 8.31 36.30 -2.91
N THR A 528 7.78 35.76 -4.01
CA THR A 528 7.03 36.50 -5.05
C THR A 528 5.74 35.77 -5.43
N ASP A 529 5.09 35.15 -4.46
CA ASP A 529 3.69 34.71 -4.52
C ASP A 529 3.36 33.43 -5.36
N ALA A 530 4.35 32.79 -6.01
CA ALA A 530 4.16 31.54 -6.76
C ALA A 530 5.26 30.49 -6.49
N VAL A 531 4.98 29.20 -6.63
CA VAL A 531 6.02 28.16 -6.59
C VAL A 531 6.94 28.26 -7.81
N PHE A 532 6.35 28.29 -9.01
CA PHE A 532 7.05 28.50 -10.27
C PHE A 532 6.78 29.92 -10.79
N SER A 533 7.77 30.59 -11.38
CA SER A 533 7.50 31.84 -12.10
C SER A 533 6.69 31.53 -13.35
N ASP A 534 7.26 30.73 -14.26
CA ASP A 534 6.63 30.40 -15.53
C ASP A 534 6.88 28.93 -15.86
N ILE A 535 5.84 28.21 -16.27
CA ILE A 535 5.91 26.86 -16.82
C ILE A 535 5.97 26.98 -18.35
N ALA A 536 7.01 26.43 -18.98
CA ALA A 536 7.24 26.48 -20.42
C ALA A 536 6.25 25.60 -21.19
N ALA A 537 6.17 25.78 -22.51
CA ALA A 537 5.23 25.05 -23.37
C ALA A 537 5.38 23.51 -23.33
N ASN A 538 6.59 23.02 -23.05
CA ASN A 538 6.89 21.60 -22.89
C ASN A 538 6.98 21.16 -21.42
N GLY A 539 6.78 22.08 -20.48
CA GLY A 539 6.78 21.79 -19.05
C GLY A 539 5.49 21.12 -18.60
N VAL A 540 5.60 20.19 -17.66
CA VAL A 540 4.45 19.50 -17.08
C VAL A 540 4.51 19.54 -15.56
N VAL A 541 3.38 19.89 -14.94
CA VAL A 541 3.17 19.80 -13.49
C VAL A 541 1.94 18.92 -13.26
N ARG A 542 2.12 17.77 -12.60
CA ARG A 542 1.05 16.78 -12.44
C ARG A 542 0.96 16.17 -11.05
N ASP A 543 -0.21 15.64 -10.72
CA ASP A 543 -0.48 14.77 -9.57
C ASP A 543 0.04 15.34 -8.23
N VAL A 544 -0.07 16.66 -8.03
CA VAL A 544 0.47 17.37 -6.86
C VAL A 544 -0.53 18.36 -6.26
N ASN A 545 -0.60 18.37 -4.92
CA ASN A 545 -1.33 19.40 -4.19
C ASN A 545 -0.37 20.41 -3.57
N ILE A 546 -0.71 21.70 -3.64
CA ILE A 546 -0.07 22.76 -2.87
C ILE A 546 -1.07 23.25 -1.82
N LEU A 547 -0.88 22.81 -0.59
CA LEU A 547 -1.83 22.99 0.50
C LEU A 547 -1.42 24.12 1.44
N ASP A 548 -2.41 24.85 1.96
CA ASP A 548 -2.22 25.89 2.97
C ASP A 548 -1.09 26.89 2.64
N ALA A 549 -0.94 27.21 1.35
CA ALA A 549 0.09 28.14 0.91
C ALA A 549 -0.19 29.55 1.45
N LEU A 550 0.86 30.25 1.85
CA LEU A 550 0.80 31.66 2.24
C LEU A 550 1.55 32.47 1.20
N SER A 551 0.80 32.98 0.24
CA SER A 551 1.29 33.82 -0.85
C SER A 551 0.77 35.25 -0.66
N GLY A 552 1.51 36.28 -1.05
CA GLY A 552 1.03 37.67 -1.06
C GLY A 552 1.76 38.70 -0.20
N THR A 553 3.07 38.57 0.05
CA THR A 553 3.76 39.55 0.94
C THR A 553 4.35 40.75 0.21
N TYR A 554 4.58 40.63 -1.10
CA TYR A 554 5.08 41.69 -1.97
C TYR A 554 4.85 41.26 -3.42
N ALA A 555 4.03 41.98 -4.18
CA ALA A 555 3.85 41.74 -5.61
C ALA A 555 4.79 42.67 -6.42
N PRO A 556 6.04 42.27 -6.73
CA PRO A 556 6.88 43.05 -7.60
C PRO A 556 6.38 42.91 -9.04
N SER A 557 5.52 43.83 -9.47
CA SER A 557 5.32 44.23 -10.87
C SER A 557 4.41 43.38 -11.79
N TYR A 558 3.54 44.10 -12.54
CA TYR A 558 2.87 43.87 -13.84
C TYR A 558 2.35 42.49 -14.30
N LYS A 559 2.64 41.38 -13.63
CA LYS A 559 2.15 40.05 -14.03
C LYS A 559 1.11 39.55 -13.04
N PRO A 560 0.07 38.83 -13.52
CA PRO A 560 -0.81 38.10 -12.64
C PRO A 560 -0.08 36.98 -11.89
N ASP A 561 -0.37 36.84 -10.60
CA ASP A 561 0.22 35.83 -9.74
C ASP A 561 -0.75 34.67 -9.46
N GLY A 562 -0.20 33.51 -9.11
CA GLY A 562 -0.98 32.38 -8.60
C GLY A 562 -0.13 31.45 -7.77
N ILE A 563 -0.76 30.69 -6.86
CA ILE A 563 -0.04 29.86 -5.87
C ILE A 563 0.94 28.91 -6.55
N LEU A 564 0.53 28.23 -7.62
CA LEU A 564 1.38 27.28 -8.31
C LEU A 564 2.32 27.97 -9.30
N ALA A 565 1.80 28.85 -10.15
CA ALA A 565 2.59 29.54 -11.17
C ALA A 565 2.10 30.95 -11.47
N MET A 566 3.01 31.85 -11.87
CA MET A 566 2.58 33.15 -12.45
C MET A 566 2.04 32.94 -13.86
N SER A 567 2.78 32.25 -14.75
CA SER A 567 2.29 31.90 -16.09
C SER A 567 2.40 30.42 -16.40
N ASN A 568 1.38 29.85 -17.05
CA ASN A 568 1.42 28.49 -17.60
C ASN A 568 1.37 28.51 -19.13
N TYR A 569 2.42 28.02 -19.79
CA TYR A 569 2.41 27.72 -21.22
C TYR A 569 2.27 26.22 -21.51
N GLY A 570 2.50 25.36 -20.51
CA GLY A 570 2.56 23.91 -20.63
C GLY A 570 1.29 23.21 -20.14
N LEU A 571 1.47 22.05 -19.51
CA LEU A 571 0.39 21.25 -18.95
C LEU A 571 0.42 21.27 -17.41
N ILE A 572 -0.72 21.62 -16.83
CA ILE A 572 -1.02 21.42 -15.41
C ILE A 572 -2.19 20.44 -15.33
N VAL A 573 -2.02 19.31 -14.64
CA VAL A 573 -3.07 18.28 -14.57
C VAL A 573 -3.12 17.57 -13.22
N ASN A 574 -4.32 17.28 -12.72
CA ASN A 574 -4.50 16.63 -11.40
C ASN A 574 -3.81 17.40 -10.27
N THR A 575 -4.00 18.72 -10.25
CA THR A 575 -3.38 19.59 -9.25
C THR A 575 -4.43 20.33 -8.43
N PHE A 576 -4.11 20.61 -7.16
CA PHE A 576 -4.99 21.37 -6.30
C PHE A 576 -4.23 22.39 -5.47
N THR A 577 -4.78 23.60 -5.33
CA THR A 577 -4.24 24.62 -4.41
C THR A 577 -5.21 24.98 -3.29
N SER A 578 -4.68 25.23 -2.11
CA SER A 578 -5.41 25.85 -0.99
C SER A 578 -4.53 26.81 -0.21
N GLY A 579 -5.13 27.50 0.77
CA GLY A 579 -4.48 28.53 1.55
C GLY A 579 -4.96 29.93 1.17
N TYR A 580 -4.04 30.87 1.14
CA TYR A 580 -4.32 32.29 1.04
C TYR A 580 -3.33 32.97 0.08
N VAL A 581 -3.86 33.77 -0.84
CA VAL A 581 -3.08 34.60 -1.77
C VAL A 581 -3.61 36.04 -1.75
N SER A 582 -2.74 37.01 -1.44
CA SER A 582 -3.12 38.43 -1.47
C SER A 582 -2.03 39.37 -1.99
N GLY A 583 -2.24 40.03 -3.11
CA GLY A 583 -1.29 41.02 -3.60
C GLY A 583 -1.63 42.41 -3.04
N TYR A 584 -0.72 43.00 -2.26
CA TYR A 584 -0.79 44.42 -1.89
C TYR A 584 0.08 45.23 -2.84
N SER A 585 -0.52 46.14 -3.62
CA SER A 585 0.23 47.01 -4.53
C SER A 585 -0.27 48.45 -4.48
N ASN A 586 0.55 49.34 -3.95
CA ASN A 586 0.30 50.78 -3.85
C ASN A 586 0.54 51.56 -5.16
N ALA A 587 0.79 50.89 -6.30
CA ALA A 587 1.14 51.58 -7.55
C ALA A 587 0.55 51.01 -8.85
N SER A 588 0.05 49.78 -8.91
CA SER A 588 -0.65 49.19 -10.07
C SER A 588 -1.27 47.87 -9.62
N GLY A 589 -2.57 47.87 -9.32
CA GLY A 589 -3.23 46.88 -8.47
C GLY A 589 -2.95 45.42 -8.84
N ALA A 590 -2.75 44.61 -7.81
CA ALA A 590 -2.40 43.20 -7.94
C ALA A 590 -3.55 42.36 -8.52
N THR A 591 -3.20 41.52 -9.50
CA THR A 591 -4.09 40.62 -10.23
C THR A 591 -3.74 39.18 -9.93
N ILE A 592 -4.71 38.36 -9.53
CA ILE A 592 -4.42 37.09 -8.85
C ILE A 592 -5.35 35.95 -9.31
N GLY A 593 -4.79 34.77 -9.55
CA GLY A 593 -5.51 33.51 -9.68
C GLY A 593 -5.20 32.55 -8.53
N GLY A 594 -6.18 31.75 -8.09
CA GLY A 594 -5.98 30.79 -7.00
C GLY A 594 -4.98 29.66 -7.32
N LEU A 595 -4.82 29.28 -8.58
CA LEU A 595 -3.86 28.27 -9.06
C LEU A 595 -2.77 28.91 -9.91
N VAL A 596 -3.15 29.61 -10.98
CA VAL A 596 -2.22 30.26 -11.92
C VAL A 596 -2.63 31.71 -12.14
N GLY A 597 -1.65 32.60 -12.30
CA GLY A 597 -1.92 33.95 -12.79
C GLY A 597 -2.51 33.95 -14.21
N THR A 598 -1.66 33.75 -15.22
CA THR A 598 -2.08 33.67 -16.63
C THR A 598 -1.89 32.26 -17.21
N ASN A 599 -2.94 31.72 -17.84
CA ASN A 599 -2.90 30.44 -18.54
C ASN A 599 -2.89 30.63 -20.06
N TYR A 600 -1.81 30.23 -20.73
CA TYR A 600 -1.69 30.07 -22.18
C TYR A 600 -1.73 28.60 -22.63
N GLY A 601 -1.43 27.68 -21.71
CA GLY A 601 -1.37 26.24 -21.96
C GLY A 601 -2.66 25.52 -21.60
N MET A 602 -2.53 24.33 -21.02
CA MET A 602 -3.64 23.48 -20.60
C MET A 602 -3.65 23.32 -19.08
N ILE A 603 -4.81 23.56 -18.47
CA ILE A 603 -5.13 23.18 -17.09
C ILE A 603 -6.27 22.17 -17.17
N ALA A 604 -6.06 20.98 -16.64
CA ALA A 604 -7.05 19.91 -16.71
C ALA A 604 -7.19 19.18 -15.38
N ARG A 605 -8.42 18.81 -14.98
CA ARG A 605 -8.62 18.03 -13.75
C ARG A 605 -7.94 18.68 -12.55
N SER A 606 -8.04 20.00 -12.45
CA SER A 606 -7.38 20.77 -11.39
C SER A 606 -8.37 21.65 -10.64
N GLY A 607 -8.04 21.95 -9.39
CA GLY A 607 -8.92 22.74 -8.53
C GLY A 607 -8.20 23.77 -7.69
N SER A 608 -8.96 24.73 -7.17
CA SER A 608 -8.50 25.59 -6.09
C SER A 608 -9.58 25.83 -5.05
N ASN A 609 -9.19 25.74 -3.78
CA ASN A 609 -9.95 26.27 -2.65
C ASN A 609 -9.21 27.42 -1.96
N ALA A 610 -8.24 28.03 -2.65
CA ALA A 610 -7.50 29.16 -2.11
C ALA A 610 -8.41 30.36 -1.91
N THR A 611 -8.19 31.09 -0.81
CA THR A 611 -8.79 32.40 -0.62
C THR A 611 -7.98 33.44 -1.40
N VAL A 612 -8.60 34.05 -2.39
CA VAL A 612 -8.01 35.06 -3.27
C VAL A 612 -8.47 36.44 -2.83
N TYR A 613 -7.54 37.26 -2.34
CA TYR A 613 -7.74 38.68 -2.05
C TYR A 613 -6.93 39.53 -3.01
N ALA A 614 -7.57 39.98 -4.08
CA ALA A 614 -6.95 40.85 -5.07
C ALA A 614 -7.21 42.33 -4.78
N ASP A 615 -6.33 43.18 -5.29
CA ASP A 615 -6.50 44.63 -5.26
C ASP A 615 -7.43 45.05 -6.41
N SER A 616 -7.02 44.73 -7.64
CA SER A 616 -7.67 45.17 -8.88
C SER A 616 -8.46 44.07 -9.61
N GLY A 617 -8.12 42.80 -9.43
CA GLY A 617 -8.85 41.72 -10.09
C GLY A 617 -8.47 40.31 -9.64
N GLY A 618 -9.47 39.46 -9.40
CA GLY A 618 -9.27 38.12 -8.87
C GLY A 618 -10.05 37.04 -9.63
N GLY A 619 -9.41 35.89 -9.86
CA GLY A 619 -10.03 34.68 -10.38
C GLY A 619 -9.84 33.50 -9.43
N GLY A 620 -10.89 32.71 -9.20
CA GLY A 620 -10.83 31.59 -8.24
C GLY A 620 -9.82 30.50 -8.59
N LEU A 621 -9.60 30.23 -9.88
CA LEU A 621 -8.62 29.28 -10.39
C LEU A 621 -7.52 30.00 -11.18
N VAL A 622 -7.90 30.82 -12.17
CA VAL A 622 -6.97 31.54 -13.05
C VAL A 622 -7.36 33.01 -13.12
N PHE A 623 -6.40 33.92 -13.15
CA PHE A 623 -6.72 35.32 -13.44
C PHE A 623 -7.07 35.48 -14.93
N ASP A 624 -6.08 35.37 -15.83
CA ASP A 624 -6.28 35.54 -17.27
C ASP A 624 -6.13 34.20 -18.02
N ASN A 625 -7.14 33.81 -18.80
CA ASN A 625 -7.14 32.56 -19.55
C ASN A 625 -7.15 32.79 -21.07
N GLU A 626 -6.02 32.51 -21.70
CA GLU A 626 -5.84 32.48 -23.16
C GLU A 626 -5.66 31.05 -23.71
N GLY A 627 -5.51 30.07 -22.82
CA GLY A 627 -5.34 28.65 -23.12
C GLY A 627 -6.63 27.82 -22.98
N THR A 628 -6.47 26.57 -22.53
CA THR A 628 -7.59 25.65 -22.27
C THR A 628 -7.67 25.32 -20.78
N ILE A 629 -8.89 25.40 -20.23
CA ILE A 629 -9.25 24.89 -18.92
C ILE A 629 -10.35 23.84 -19.11
N THR A 630 -10.15 22.63 -18.61
CA THR A 630 -11.15 21.58 -18.72
C THR A 630 -11.25 20.76 -17.44
N GLN A 631 -12.44 20.25 -17.11
CA GLN A 631 -12.64 19.38 -15.95
C GLN A 631 -12.08 20.01 -14.66
N SER A 632 -12.30 21.30 -14.43
CA SER A 632 -11.60 22.04 -13.36
C SER A 632 -12.56 22.87 -12.53
N TYR A 633 -12.14 23.27 -11.32
CA TYR A 633 -13.06 23.96 -10.42
C TYR A 633 -12.43 24.96 -9.46
N ALA A 634 -13.26 25.87 -8.95
CA ALA A 634 -12.90 26.78 -7.88
C ALA A 634 -13.98 26.80 -6.77
N THR A 635 -13.55 26.67 -5.52
CA THR A 635 -14.41 26.63 -4.32
C THR A 635 -14.04 27.69 -3.29
N GLY A 636 -12.85 28.27 -3.41
CA GLY A 636 -12.34 29.29 -2.50
C GLY A 636 -12.99 30.66 -2.68
N ILE A 637 -12.86 31.52 -1.67
CA ILE A 637 -13.40 32.88 -1.70
C ILE A 637 -12.58 33.74 -2.68
N VAL A 638 -13.26 34.54 -3.51
CA VAL A 638 -12.63 35.54 -4.37
C VAL A 638 -13.16 36.93 -4.00
N ALA A 639 -12.26 37.81 -3.58
CA ALA A 639 -12.59 39.16 -3.17
C ALA A 639 -11.63 40.19 -3.77
N ALA A 640 -12.16 41.19 -4.47
CA ALA A 640 -11.42 42.36 -4.92
C ALA A 640 -11.79 43.61 -4.10
N ASN A 641 -10.79 44.26 -3.49
CA ASN A 641 -11.01 45.24 -2.42
C ASN A 641 -10.86 46.71 -2.83
N GLU A 642 -10.22 47.04 -3.96
CA GLU A 642 -10.12 48.44 -4.39
C GLU A 642 -11.42 48.93 -5.04
N SER A 643 -11.59 50.26 -5.07
CA SER A 643 -12.78 50.91 -5.64
C SER A 643 -13.06 50.62 -7.12
N ARG A 644 -12.13 49.94 -7.82
CA ARG A 644 -12.23 49.52 -9.21
C ARG A 644 -11.99 48.01 -9.41
N GLY A 645 -11.90 47.25 -8.33
CA GLY A 645 -11.65 45.81 -8.38
C GLY A 645 -12.84 45.04 -8.93
N SER A 646 -12.58 43.97 -9.67
CA SER A 646 -13.59 43.03 -10.16
C SER A 646 -13.20 41.58 -9.85
N SER A 647 -14.15 40.65 -9.92
CA SER A 647 -13.89 39.26 -9.52
C SER A 647 -14.72 38.25 -10.31
N GLY A 648 -14.08 37.13 -10.61
CA GLY A 648 -14.70 35.99 -11.26
C GLY A 648 -14.55 34.71 -10.44
N GLY A 649 -15.63 33.93 -10.34
CA GLY A 649 -15.66 32.74 -9.50
C GLY A 649 -14.72 31.62 -9.92
N LEU A 650 -14.46 31.44 -11.23
CA LEU A 650 -13.54 30.44 -11.78
C LEU A 650 -12.33 31.11 -12.45
N ILE A 651 -12.58 32.00 -13.42
CA ILE A 651 -11.54 32.80 -14.07
C ILE A 651 -11.90 34.28 -13.96
N HIS A 652 -10.93 35.20 -14.04
CA HIS A 652 -11.27 36.63 -14.05
C HIS A 652 -11.72 37.08 -15.45
N HIS A 653 -10.86 36.96 -16.46
CA HIS A 653 -11.21 37.24 -17.86
C HIS A 653 -10.41 36.33 -18.82
N GLY A 654 -10.75 36.37 -20.11
CA GLY A 654 -9.95 35.73 -21.15
C GLY A 654 -10.76 35.24 -22.36
N ASN A 655 -10.04 34.92 -23.44
CA ASN A 655 -10.63 34.37 -24.68
C ASN A 655 -10.39 32.87 -24.86
N GLY A 656 -9.63 32.25 -23.95
CA GLY A 656 -9.35 30.82 -23.95
C GLY A 656 -10.61 29.97 -23.71
N THR A 657 -10.48 28.68 -24.00
CA THR A 657 -11.58 27.71 -23.87
C THR A 657 -11.73 27.24 -22.42
N VAL A 658 -12.98 27.20 -21.93
CA VAL A 658 -13.32 26.60 -20.62
C VAL A 658 -14.44 25.59 -20.81
N THR A 659 -14.22 24.34 -20.45
CA THR A 659 -15.22 23.25 -20.59
C THR A 659 -15.31 22.40 -19.33
N GLU A 660 -16.45 21.74 -19.14
CA GLU A 660 -16.70 20.78 -18.05
C GLU A 660 -16.21 21.27 -16.67
N SER A 661 -16.43 22.54 -16.33
CA SER A 661 -15.81 23.20 -15.17
C SER A 661 -16.83 23.97 -14.32
N PHE A 662 -16.50 24.26 -13.05
CA PHE A 662 -17.44 24.99 -12.18
C PHE A 662 -16.82 25.91 -11.12
N ALA A 663 -17.60 26.88 -10.68
CA ALA A 663 -17.31 27.71 -9.51
C ALA A 663 -18.38 27.61 -8.41
N SER A 664 -17.96 27.61 -7.16
CA SER A 664 -18.88 27.61 -6.02
C SER A 664 -18.44 28.49 -4.84
N GLY A 665 -17.23 29.03 -4.87
CA GLY A 665 -16.76 29.94 -3.83
C GLY A 665 -17.44 31.31 -3.86
N LYS A 666 -17.50 31.98 -2.71
CA LYS A 666 -18.09 33.33 -2.61
C LYS A 666 -17.32 34.31 -3.49
N VAL A 667 -18.03 35.08 -4.30
CA VAL A 667 -17.46 36.13 -5.16
C VAL A 667 -17.94 37.50 -4.69
N SER A 668 -17.00 38.41 -4.45
CA SER A 668 -17.31 39.79 -4.06
C SER A 668 -16.34 40.79 -4.66
N ALA A 669 -16.83 41.98 -4.98
CA ALA A 669 -16.02 43.11 -5.41
C ALA A 669 -16.60 44.42 -4.85
N PHE A 670 -15.87 45.53 -4.98
CA PHE A 670 -16.36 46.84 -4.56
C PHE A 670 -17.53 47.32 -5.42
N ASN A 671 -18.47 48.07 -4.83
CA ASN A 671 -19.83 48.39 -5.30
C ASN A 671 -19.99 49.10 -6.69
N LEU A 672 -18.93 49.23 -7.50
CA LEU A 672 -18.94 49.99 -8.76
C LEU A 672 -18.62 49.15 -10.01
N VAL A 673 -18.35 47.84 -9.89
CA VAL A 673 -17.86 47.01 -11.02
C VAL A 673 -18.57 45.64 -11.09
N THR A 674 -18.49 45.00 -12.25
CA THR A 674 -19.08 43.71 -12.61
C THR A 674 -18.46 42.55 -11.81
N VAL A 675 -19.31 41.69 -11.29
CA VAL A 675 -18.96 40.39 -10.69
C VAL A 675 -19.71 39.30 -11.45
N GLY A 676 -19.04 38.17 -11.69
CA GLY A 676 -19.69 37.03 -12.32
C GLY A 676 -19.42 35.74 -11.58
N GLY A 677 -20.43 34.87 -11.58
CA GLY A 677 -20.35 33.56 -10.93
C GLY A 677 -19.29 32.65 -11.52
N VAL A 678 -18.89 32.88 -12.78
CA VAL A 678 -17.80 32.18 -13.46
C VAL A 678 -16.66 33.15 -13.77
N CYS A 679 -16.95 34.30 -14.38
CA CYS A 679 -15.93 35.29 -14.74
C CYS A 679 -16.48 36.71 -14.91
N GLU A 680 -15.62 37.72 -15.09
CA GLU A 680 -16.04 39.08 -15.41
C GLU A 680 -16.34 39.28 -16.90
N TYR A 681 -15.43 38.85 -17.78
CA TYR A 681 -15.56 38.97 -19.22
C TYR A 681 -14.89 37.79 -19.92
N CYS A 682 -15.71 36.90 -20.50
CA CYS A 682 -15.23 35.72 -21.22
C CYS A 682 -16.03 35.47 -22.49
N SER A 683 -15.33 35.02 -23.53
CA SER A 683 -15.92 34.64 -24.82
C SER A 683 -15.87 33.12 -25.09
N GLY A 684 -14.97 32.39 -24.44
CA GLY A 684 -14.71 30.96 -24.68
C GLY A 684 -15.35 29.96 -23.70
N LEU A 685 -16.45 30.31 -23.02
CA LEU A 685 -17.11 29.38 -22.09
C LEU A 685 -17.96 28.35 -22.84
N GLY A 686 -17.71 27.07 -22.58
CA GLY A 686 -18.52 25.94 -23.03
C GLY A 686 -19.88 25.88 -22.34
N SER A 687 -20.88 25.30 -23.01
CA SER A 687 -22.24 25.18 -22.45
C SER A 687 -22.35 24.28 -21.22
N ASP A 688 -21.29 23.54 -20.91
CA ASP A 688 -21.11 22.60 -19.82
C ASP A 688 -20.31 23.19 -18.64
N VAL A 689 -20.20 24.52 -18.58
CA VAL A 689 -19.63 25.26 -17.44
C VAL A 689 -20.75 25.76 -16.53
N TYR A 690 -20.59 25.56 -15.21
CA TYR A 690 -21.63 25.86 -14.22
C TYR A 690 -21.11 26.73 -13.07
N TRP A 691 -22.02 27.37 -12.34
CA TRP A 691 -21.68 27.99 -11.06
C TRP A 691 -22.80 27.83 -10.05
N ASN A 692 -22.46 27.80 -8.77
CA ASN A 692 -23.45 27.84 -7.71
C ASN A 692 -23.89 29.29 -7.44
N LYS A 693 -25.08 29.69 -7.89
CA LYS A 693 -25.56 31.07 -7.75
C LYS A 693 -25.85 31.50 -6.30
N GLU A 694 -26.03 30.53 -5.40
CA GLU A 694 -26.33 30.81 -3.98
C GLU A 694 -25.06 31.06 -3.20
N THR A 695 -24.03 30.23 -3.39
CA THR A 695 -22.77 30.36 -2.63
C THR A 695 -21.83 31.39 -3.24
N THR A 696 -21.79 31.51 -4.57
CA THR A 696 -21.08 32.63 -5.24
C THR A 696 -21.73 33.98 -4.96
N GLY A 697 -23.04 33.98 -4.71
CA GLY A 697 -23.87 35.18 -4.60
C GLY A 697 -24.18 35.85 -5.94
N GLN A 698 -23.86 35.20 -7.08
CA GLN A 698 -23.96 35.80 -8.40
C GLN A 698 -25.10 35.18 -9.22
N ALA A 699 -26.03 36.03 -9.67
CA ALA A 699 -27.15 35.60 -10.50
C ALA A 699 -26.77 35.33 -11.97
N GLN A 700 -25.63 35.89 -12.42
CA GLN A 700 -25.13 35.78 -13.79
C GLN A 700 -23.72 35.19 -13.78
N SER A 701 -23.34 34.53 -14.88
CA SER A 701 -21.98 33.99 -15.06
C SER A 701 -20.94 35.09 -15.22
N GLY A 702 -21.34 36.23 -15.81
CA GLY A 702 -20.49 37.31 -16.33
C GLY A 702 -19.90 37.05 -17.73
N GLY A 703 -20.18 35.88 -18.32
CA GLY A 703 -19.87 35.56 -19.72
C GLY A 703 -21.13 35.32 -20.57
N ASN A 704 -20.98 34.50 -21.62
CA ASN A 704 -22.03 34.15 -22.58
C ASN A 704 -22.96 32.99 -22.15
N LEU A 705 -22.90 32.56 -20.87
CA LEU A 705 -23.69 31.42 -20.39
C LEU A 705 -25.12 31.83 -19.96
N PRO A 706 -26.14 31.02 -20.28
CA PRO A 706 -27.51 31.27 -19.84
C PRO A 706 -27.69 31.06 -18.33
N ALA A 707 -28.73 31.67 -17.77
CA ALA A 707 -29.06 31.55 -16.34
C ALA A 707 -29.32 30.11 -15.87
N SER A 708 -29.63 29.17 -16.78
CA SER A 708 -29.79 27.74 -16.48
C SER A 708 -28.50 27.07 -16.00
N ASN A 709 -27.34 27.63 -16.33
CA ASN A 709 -26.04 27.13 -15.88
C ASN A 709 -25.71 27.60 -14.44
N GLY A 710 -26.48 28.56 -13.91
CA GLY A 710 -26.45 28.97 -12.51
C GLY A 710 -27.28 28.02 -11.65
N LEU A 711 -26.61 27.00 -11.11
CA LEU A 711 -27.20 25.95 -10.29
C LEU A 711 -27.41 26.42 -8.84
N THR A 712 -28.42 25.91 -8.16
CA THR A 712 -28.55 26.02 -6.70
C THR A 712 -27.61 25.06 -5.99
N THR A 713 -27.38 25.23 -4.69
CA THR A 713 -26.58 24.31 -3.89
C THR A 713 -27.11 22.87 -3.95
N ALA A 714 -28.44 22.71 -3.94
CA ALA A 714 -29.06 21.40 -4.09
C ALA A 714 -28.80 20.78 -5.48
N GLN A 715 -28.81 21.58 -6.54
CA GLN A 715 -28.50 21.11 -7.90
C GLN A 715 -27.01 20.75 -8.05
N MET A 716 -26.11 21.50 -7.42
CA MET A 716 -24.67 21.19 -7.41
C MET A 716 -24.39 19.82 -6.77
N SER A 717 -25.22 19.39 -5.83
CA SER A 717 -25.10 18.08 -5.17
C SER A 717 -25.77 16.93 -5.94
N ASP A 718 -26.37 17.20 -7.10
CA ASP A 718 -27.03 16.20 -7.96
C ASP A 718 -26.26 16.04 -9.28
N PRO A 719 -25.61 14.88 -9.54
CA PRO A 719 -24.91 14.60 -10.79
C PRO A 719 -25.75 14.85 -12.05
N LYS A 720 -27.08 14.70 -11.98
CA LYS A 720 -27.97 14.92 -13.14
C LYS A 720 -28.06 16.39 -13.58
N SER A 721 -27.66 17.32 -12.72
CA SER A 721 -27.64 18.75 -13.06
C SER A 721 -26.52 19.11 -14.03
N PHE A 722 -25.49 18.27 -14.14
CA PHE A 722 -24.31 18.50 -14.96
C PHE A 722 -24.44 17.76 -16.30
N VAL A 723 -25.10 18.41 -17.26
CA VAL A 723 -25.33 17.83 -18.59
C VAL A 723 -23.99 17.65 -19.31
N GLY A 724 -23.75 16.43 -19.80
CA GLY A 724 -22.53 16.07 -20.54
C GLY A 724 -21.37 15.57 -19.68
N TRP A 725 -21.46 15.69 -18.35
CA TRP A 725 -20.39 15.25 -17.44
C TRP A 725 -20.47 13.76 -17.18
N SER A 726 -19.32 13.10 -17.09
CA SER A 726 -19.25 11.68 -16.73
C SER A 726 -18.89 11.49 -15.25
N PHE A 727 -19.79 10.84 -14.51
CA PHE A 727 -19.59 10.41 -13.12
C PHE A 727 -19.35 8.89 -12.99
N GLY A 728 -19.31 8.17 -14.12
CA GLY A 728 -18.98 6.74 -14.18
C GLY A 728 -17.53 6.49 -13.76
N SER A 729 -17.15 5.22 -13.57
CA SER A 729 -15.80 4.82 -13.13
C SER A 729 -14.66 5.27 -14.06
N ASP A 730 -14.99 5.63 -15.29
CA ASP A 730 -14.11 6.16 -16.34
C ASP A 730 -14.21 7.70 -16.51
N GLY A 731 -15.11 8.35 -15.78
CA GLY A 731 -15.32 9.80 -15.82
C GLY A 731 -14.38 10.58 -14.91
N ALA A 732 -14.21 11.89 -15.17
CA ALA A 732 -13.34 12.76 -14.37
C ALA A 732 -13.93 13.13 -13.00
N TRP A 733 -15.25 12.97 -12.83
CA TRP A 733 -15.97 13.42 -11.65
C TRP A 733 -16.49 12.25 -10.81
N ALA A 734 -16.56 12.47 -9.50
CA ALA A 734 -17.22 11.64 -8.52
C ALA A 734 -18.17 12.50 -7.68
N MET A 735 -19.19 11.86 -7.10
CA MET A 735 -20.12 12.49 -6.16
C MET A 735 -20.29 11.57 -4.94
N PRO A 736 -19.35 11.60 -3.97
CA PRO A 736 -19.47 10.83 -2.73
C PRO A 736 -20.76 11.19 -1.96
N ALA A 737 -21.26 10.26 -1.14
CA ALA A 737 -22.45 10.50 -0.35
C ALA A 737 -22.26 11.72 0.59
N GLY A 738 -23.15 12.72 0.49
CA GLY A 738 -23.08 13.95 1.28
C GLY A 738 -22.22 15.07 0.68
N ALA A 739 -21.60 14.86 -0.48
CA ALA A 739 -20.88 15.91 -1.19
C ALA A 739 -21.82 17.05 -1.61
N THR A 740 -21.36 18.30 -1.48
CA THR A 740 -22.14 19.50 -1.83
C THR A 740 -21.94 19.96 -3.28
N HIS A 741 -20.95 19.38 -3.96
CA HIS A 741 -20.58 19.64 -5.35
C HIS A 741 -19.77 18.43 -5.89
N PRO A 742 -19.56 18.33 -7.22
CA PRO A 742 -18.67 17.31 -7.79
C PRO A 742 -17.26 17.40 -7.22
N MET A 743 -16.63 16.25 -7.00
CA MET A 743 -15.21 16.13 -6.66
C MET A 743 -14.49 15.50 -7.84
N LEU A 744 -13.26 15.90 -8.11
CA LEU A 744 -12.46 15.20 -9.11
C LEU A 744 -12.18 13.79 -8.61
N ARG A 745 -12.32 12.81 -9.50
CA ARG A 745 -12.23 11.39 -9.17
C ARG A 745 -10.91 11.07 -8.47
N TRP A 746 -9.80 11.63 -8.95
CA TRP A 746 -8.49 11.43 -8.36
C TRP A 746 -8.41 11.90 -6.90
N GLN A 747 -9.18 12.92 -6.48
CA GLN A 747 -9.21 13.40 -5.08
C GLN A 747 -9.97 12.46 -4.13
N VAL A 748 -10.67 11.48 -4.69
CA VAL A 748 -11.38 10.44 -3.91
C VAL A 748 -10.58 9.15 -3.92
N GLU A 749 -9.75 8.94 -4.94
CA GLU A 749 -8.95 7.72 -5.14
C GLU A 749 -7.55 7.82 -4.50
N HIS A 750 -7.03 9.03 -4.34
CA HIS A 750 -5.73 9.37 -3.77
C HIS A 750 -5.91 10.43 -2.68
#